data_AF-A0A8B9PV52-F1
#
_entry.id   AF-A0A8B9PV52-F1
#
_cell.length_a   1.000
_cell.length_b   1.000
_cell.length_c   1.000
_cell.angle_alpha   90.00
_cell.angle_beta   90.00
_cell.angle_gamma   90.00
#
_symmetry.space_group_name_H-M   'P 1'
#
loop_
_entity.id
_entity.type
_entity.pdbx_description
1 polymer ?
#
loop_
_entity_poly.entity_id
_entity_poly.type
_entity_poly.pdbx_seq_one_letter_code
_entity_poly.pdbx_strand_id
1 'polypeptide(L)'
;MRKLKDLFYRSSNLQYFKRLIQIPQLPENPPNFLRASALSEHISPVVVIPAEASSPDSEPITDLVEMDTASQSLFDNKFDDIFGSSFSNDPFNFNSQNGMNKDDKQTAARSCRHMPSLLSPQSERRALQLRGRISELEAELAEQRHLKQQALDESEFLRAELEELKKQREDTEKAQRSLTEIERKAQANEQRYTKLKEKYSELVQNHADLLRKNAEVTKQVTVARQAQGDVEREKKELEDSFQRVSEQAQRKSQEQTEVLETLKRELTASKQELQALQGTLESSTQSTRIAGLEQERDSLSQAAEQHGEEMAALRAELQQLRDTLSSEKESSKKVLETLQTQLKDKVPRHGMLASTSTGASWHCLASQQRAGAQGLLRPCSEDHVPSLLPADMSSLLPCVALFAHLISDTILQGSATSHMAPMEPADRLLEACKQCGSEAIGYLSALKEPGTLEGADCTPVRNCLSRISAIGEALRPKGLDVKQEELGDLVDKEMAATSAAVETAAARIEEMLSKARAGDTGVKLEVNERILGSCTGLMQAIQVLVLSSKDLQREIVESGRGAASPKEFYAKNSRWTEGLISASKAVGWGATVMVDAADLVVQGKGKFEELMVCSHEIAASTAQLVAASKVKADKDSANLSKLQQASRGVNEATASVVASTKSGKSQIEEKDSMDFSSMTLTQIKRQEMDSQVRVLELENQLQKERQKLGELRKKHYELAGVAEGWEEDASPPTQLLGAAELGWCVILPVGALRVPLAAVRARILSDCGVRSSFTRGR
;
A
#
# COMPACT_ATOMS: atom_id res chain seq x y z
N MET A 1 24.68 -7.97 2.64
CA MET A 1 24.23 -9.31 2.19
C MET A 1 25.34 -10.36 2.08
N ARG A 2 26.42 -10.19 1.29
CA ARG A 2 27.49 -11.23 1.20
C ARG A 2 28.10 -11.62 2.56
N LYS A 3 28.36 -10.64 3.43
CA LYS A 3 28.86 -10.88 4.79
C LYS A 3 27.88 -11.65 5.69
N LEU A 4 26.57 -11.48 5.47
CA LEU A 4 25.52 -12.19 6.22
C LEU A 4 25.39 -13.64 5.75
N LYS A 5 25.45 -13.88 4.43
CA LYS A 5 25.50 -15.22 3.86
C LYS A 5 26.73 -15.99 4.34
N ASP A 6 27.89 -15.35 4.37
CA ASP A 6 29.14 -15.96 4.87
C ASP A 6 29.06 -16.27 6.37
N LEU A 7 28.44 -15.39 7.18
CA LEU A 7 28.20 -15.64 8.60
C LEU A 7 27.27 -16.84 8.83
N PHE A 8 26.13 -16.92 8.14
CA PHE A 8 25.19 -18.04 8.26
C PHE A 8 25.81 -19.36 7.78
N TYR A 9 26.57 -19.32 6.69
CA TYR A 9 27.28 -20.49 6.16
C TYR A 9 28.39 -20.99 7.10
N ARG A 10 29.15 -20.09 7.73
CA ARG A 10 30.15 -20.48 8.73
C ARG A 10 29.49 -21.00 10.01
N SER A 11 28.40 -20.37 10.43
CA SER A 11 27.68 -20.74 11.66
C SER A 11 26.97 -22.10 11.53
N SER A 12 26.37 -22.41 10.38
CA SER A 12 25.73 -23.71 10.14
C SER A 12 26.73 -24.89 10.08
N ASN A 13 28.01 -24.60 9.79
CA ASN A 13 29.08 -25.60 9.72
C ASN A 13 29.82 -25.84 11.05
N LEU A 14 29.48 -25.10 12.12
CA LEU A 14 30.03 -25.35 13.45
C LEU A 14 29.35 -26.60 14.07
N GLN A 15 30.18 -27.53 14.57
CA GLN A 15 29.73 -28.82 15.14
C GLN A 15 28.69 -28.67 16.25
N TYR A 16 28.77 -27.59 17.04
CA TYR A 16 27.83 -27.25 18.10
C TYR A 16 26.41 -27.05 17.57
N PHE A 17 26.24 -26.31 16.48
CA PHE A 17 24.93 -26.04 15.90
C PHE A 17 24.39 -27.24 15.12
N LYS A 18 25.26 -28.00 14.46
CA LYS A 18 24.87 -29.18 13.67
C LYS A 18 24.09 -30.27 14.44
N ARG A 19 24.23 -30.32 15.78
CA ARG A 19 23.56 -31.32 16.64
C ARG A 19 22.40 -30.76 17.47
N LEU A 20 22.39 -29.45 17.79
CA LEU A 20 21.35 -28.84 18.64
C LEU A 20 20.26 -28.09 17.85
N ILE A 21 20.61 -27.44 16.73
CA ILE A 21 19.66 -26.63 15.94
C ILE A 21 20.00 -26.64 14.45
N GLN A 22 19.01 -26.88 13.58
CA GLN A 22 19.24 -26.78 12.15
C GLN A 22 19.09 -25.32 11.69
N ILE A 23 20.21 -24.68 11.31
CA ILE A 23 20.22 -23.31 10.81
C ILE A 23 19.81 -23.32 9.32
N PRO A 24 18.66 -22.72 8.95
CA PRO A 24 18.18 -22.68 7.57
C PRO A 24 19.03 -21.79 6.65
N GLN A 25 19.05 -22.12 5.35
CA GLN A 25 19.80 -21.35 4.34
C GLN A 25 19.01 -20.11 3.88
N LEU A 26 19.72 -19.00 3.68
CA LEU A 26 19.11 -17.75 3.19
C LEU A 26 18.79 -17.83 1.68
N PRO A 27 17.65 -17.27 1.22
CA PRO A 27 17.31 -17.19 -0.20
C PRO A 27 18.39 -16.52 -1.07
N GLU A 28 18.46 -16.87 -2.35
CA GLU A 28 19.46 -16.32 -3.28
C GLU A 28 19.34 -14.80 -3.44
N ASN A 29 18.11 -14.26 -3.49
CA ASN A 29 17.83 -12.84 -3.67
C ASN A 29 17.11 -12.24 -2.44
N PRO A 30 17.49 -11.03 -1.99
CA PRO A 30 16.76 -10.32 -0.94
C PRO A 30 15.33 -9.96 -1.41
N PRO A 31 14.32 -9.99 -0.52
CA PRO A 31 13.01 -9.47 -0.85
C PRO A 31 13.10 -7.98 -1.24
N ASN A 32 12.35 -7.60 -2.28
CA ASN A 32 12.26 -6.22 -2.72
C ASN A 32 11.27 -5.45 -1.82
N PHE A 33 11.79 -4.68 -0.88
CA PHE A 33 11.01 -3.94 0.12
C PHE A 33 10.15 -2.80 -0.46
N LEU A 34 10.28 -2.49 -1.75
CA LEU A 34 9.43 -1.51 -2.45
C LEU A 34 8.14 -2.12 -3.02
N ARG A 35 7.95 -3.44 -2.90
CA ARG A 35 6.78 -4.16 -3.43
C ARG A 35 6.11 -4.97 -2.32
N ALA A 36 4.93 -4.54 -1.88
CA ALA A 36 4.17 -5.21 -0.81
C ALA A 36 3.88 -6.70 -1.10
N SER A 37 3.67 -7.07 -2.37
CA SER A 37 3.45 -8.48 -2.77
C SER A 37 4.71 -9.36 -2.66
N ALA A 38 5.91 -8.77 -2.59
CA ALA A 38 7.15 -9.52 -2.39
C ALA A 38 7.42 -9.83 -0.90
N LEU A 39 6.70 -9.16 0.01
CA LEU A 39 6.73 -9.46 1.45
C LEU A 39 5.88 -10.69 1.79
N SER A 40 4.78 -10.91 1.04
CA SER A 40 3.94 -12.11 1.20
C SER A 40 4.53 -13.39 0.59
N GLU A 41 5.49 -13.27 -0.34
CA GLU A 41 6.28 -14.41 -0.86
C GLU A 41 7.47 -14.77 0.06
N HIS A 42 7.83 -13.89 1.01
CA HIS A 42 8.97 -14.11 1.89
C HIS A 42 8.61 -15.04 3.05
N ILE A 43 9.06 -16.29 2.98
CA ILE A 43 8.93 -17.26 4.06
C ILE A 43 10.08 -17.02 5.06
N SER A 44 9.74 -16.60 6.28
CA SER A 44 10.71 -16.48 7.37
C SER A 44 11.29 -17.85 7.70
N PRO A 45 12.60 -18.05 7.63
CA PRO A 45 13.18 -19.36 7.86
C PRO A 45 13.11 -19.70 9.36
N VAL A 46 12.29 -20.70 9.71
CA VAL A 46 12.06 -21.15 11.10
C VAL A 46 13.16 -22.10 11.54
N VAL A 47 13.74 -21.88 12.71
CA VAL A 47 14.72 -22.78 13.33
C VAL A 47 13.97 -23.98 13.92
N VAL A 48 14.23 -25.18 13.41
CA VAL A 48 13.68 -26.42 13.95
C VAL A 48 14.67 -26.99 14.96
N ILE A 49 14.19 -27.19 16.20
CA ILE A 49 14.89 -27.95 17.25
C ILE A 49 14.48 -29.41 17.05
N PRO A 50 15.40 -30.32 16.68
CA PRO A 50 15.08 -31.75 16.63
C PRO A 50 14.68 -32.22 18.04
N ALA A 51 13.55 -32.91 18.17
CA ALA A 51 13.17 -33.55 19.42
C ALA A 51 14.29 -34.51 19.86
N GLU A 52 14.73 -34.38 21.11
CA GLU A 52 15.79 -35.23 21.66
C GLU A 52 15.40 -36.70 21.51
N ALA A 53 16.24 -37.46 20.80
CA ALA A 53 16.15 -38.90 20.79
C ALA A 53 16.36 -39.39 22.23
N SER A 54 15.34 -40.06 22.76
CA SER A 54 15.31 -40.70 24.06
C SER A 54 16.52 -41.58 24.31
N SER A 55 16.96 -41.59 25.56
CA SER A 55 17.93 -42.54 26.09
C SER A 55 17.48 -43.98 25.81
N PRO A 56 18.39 -44.89 25.42
CA PRO A 56 18.09 -46.29 25.28
C PRO A 56 18.22 -46.94 26.66
N ASP A 57 17.11 -47.29 27.30
CA ASP A 57 17.07 -48.47 28.16
C ASP A 57 15.62 -48.83 28.51
N SER A 58 15.27 -50.06 28.12
CA SER A 58 14.14 -50.91 28.54
C SER A 58 13.18 -51.28 27.41
N GLU A 59 13.53 -52.38 26.77
CA GLU A 59 12.66 -53.23 25.93
C GLU A 59 11.58 -53.96 26.77
N PRO A 60 10.61 -54.65 26.14
CA PRO A 60 9.18 -54.49 26.40
C PRO A 60 8.55 -55.62 27.20
N ILE A 61 7.32 -55.40 27.69
CA ILE A 61 6.35 -56.47 27.94
C ILE A 61 5.02 -56.07 27.31
N THR A 62 4.56 -56.94 26.42
CA THR A 62 3.32 -56.93 25.65
C THR A 62 2.11 -57.41 26.45
N ASP A 63 0.94 -56.94 25.99
CA ASP A 63 -0.41 -57.50 26.04
C ASP A 63 -1.14 -57.67 27.39
N LEU A 64 -2.38 -57.17 27.42
CA LEU A 64 -3.60 -57.99 27.49
C LEU A 64 -4.88 -57.12 27.34
N VAL A 65 -5.56 -57.30 26.18
CA VAL A 65 -7.03 -57.47 25.96
C VAL A 65 -7.97 -56.26 26.25
N GLU A 66 -8.57 -55.65 25.21
CA GLU A 66 -9.97 -55.81 24.68
C GLU A 66 -11.09 -55.70 25.75
N MET A 67 -12.29 -55.13 25.59
CA MET A 67 -13.13 -54.77 24.44
C MET A 67 -14.33 -53.92 24.95
N ASP A 68 -14.86 -53.05 24.08
CA ASP A 68 -16.26 -52.62 23.90
C ASP A 68 -17.28 -52.55 25.06
N THR A 69 -18.04 -51.44 25.13
CA THR A 69 -19.37 -51.37 24.47
C THR A 69 -20.08 -50.02 24.64
N ALA A 70 -20.57 -49.55 23.50
CA ALA A 70 -21.77 -48.78 23.19
C ALA A 70 -22.65 -48.17 24.31
N SER A 71 -22.93 -46.86 24.12
CA SER A 71 -24.26 -46.24 24.01
C SER A 71 -25.31 -46.50 25.11
N GLN A 72 -25.75 -45.44 25.80
CA GLN A 72 -27.11 -44.92 25.63
C GLN A 72 -27.35 -43.61 26.41
N SER A 73 -28.01 -42.71 25.70
CA SER A 73 -28.73 -41.54 26.19
C SER A 73 -29.81 -41.91 27.21
N LEU A 74 -29.79 -41.29 28.38
CA LEU A 74 -31.00 -41.01 29.15
C LEU A 74 -30.83 -39.66 29.88
N PHE A 75 -31.66 -38.71 29.49
CA PHE A 75 -32.01 -37.56 30.29
C PHE A 75 -32.59 -38.04 31.62
N ASP A 76 -32.09 -37.53 32.74
CA ASP A 76 -32.97 -37.22 33.86
C ASP A 76 -32.40 -36.08 34.71
N ASN A 77 -33.18 -35.01 34.78
CA ASN A 77 -32.96 -33.84 35.63
C ASN A 77 -33.23 -34.27 37.08
N LYS A 78 -32.20 -34.30 37.92
CA LYS A 78 -32.34 -34.33 39.39
C LYS A 78 -31.05 -33.93 40.10
N PHE A 79 -30.78 -32.63 40.08
CA PHE A 79 -29.97 -32.00 41.14
C PHE A 79 -30.50 -30.58 41.36
N ASP A 80 -31.73 -30.50 41.85
CA ASP A 80 -32.44 -29.26 42.18
C ASP A 80 -33.43 -29.51 43.32
N ASP A 81 -32.94 -30.15 44.41
CA ASP A 81 -33.81 -30.55 45.54
C ASP A 81 -33.10 -30.51 46.91
N ILE A 82 -32.28 -29.47 47.17
CA ILE A 82 -31.82 -29.14 48.54
C ILE A 82 -32.04 -27.67 48.92
N PHE A 83 -32.30 -26.75 47.98
CA PHE A 83 -32.67 -25.36 48.31
C PHE A 83 -33.75 -24.81 47.38
N GLY A 84 -34.94 -25.41 47.42
CA GLY A 84 -36.15 -24.88 46.80
C GLY A 84 -36.86 -23.88 47.72
N SER A 85 -36.74 -22.60 47.38
CA SER A 85 -37.81 -21.59 47.31
C SER A 85 -38.84 -21.41 48.45
N SER A 86 -38.91 -20.14 48.88
CA SER A 86 -40.13 -19.37 49.22
C SER A 86 -40.89 -19.68 50.51
N PHE A 87 -40.69 -18.82 51.52
CA PHE A 87 -41.74 -18.50 52.50
C PHE A 87 -41.78 -17.01 52.82
N SER A 88 -42.76 -16.33 52.22
CA SER A 88 -43.41 -15.15 52.79
C SER A 88 -44.74 -15.62 53.37
N ASN A 89 -44.83 -15.74 54.70
CA ASN A 89 -45.95 -15.28 55.54
C ASN A 89 -45.83 -15.80 56.97
N ASP A 90 -46.06 -14.87 57.90
CA ASP A 90 -46.32 -15.06 59.33
C ASP A 90 -47.37 -16.15 59.58
N PRO A 91 -47.19 -16.94 60.66
CA PRO A 91 -48.06 -16.73 61.82
C PRO A 91 -47.35 -17.03 63.16
N PHE A 92 -47.44 -16.12 64.15
CA PHE A 92 -48.10 -16.38 65.44
C PHE A 92 -48.00 -15.17 66.39
N ASN A 93 -49.18 -14.56 66.58
CA ASN A 93 -49.55 -13.54 67.53
C ASN A 93 -49.69 -14.13 68.96
N PHE A 94 -49.08 -13.49 69.96
CA PHE A 94 -49.63 -13.48 71.32
C PHE A 94 -49.40 -12.13 72.00
N ASN A 95 -50.34 -11.22 71.76
CA ASN A 95 -50.67 -10.15 72.68
C ASN A 95 -51.56 -10.72 73.80
N SER A 96 -51.11 -10.72 75.06
CA SER A 96 -51.99 -10.48 76.21
C SER A 96 -51.22 -10.36 77.54
N GLN A 97 -51.66 -9.35 78.31
CA GLN A 97 -51.60 -9.25 79.76
C GLN A 97 -50.24 -9.01 80.43
N ASN A 98 -49.93 -7.75 80.71
CA ASN A 98 -50.32 -7.19 82.00
C ASN A 98 -49.94 -5.70 82.08
N GLY A 99 -50.97 -4.86 82.24
CA GLY A 99 -50.78 -3.55 82.84
C GLY A 99 -50.45 -3.75 84.32
N MET A 100 -49.31 -3.23 84.76
CA MET A 100 -49.07 -2.94 86.17
C MET A 100 -48.77 -1.46 86.34
N ASN A 101 -49.45 -0.92 87.34
CA ASN A 101 -49.67 0.48 87.64
C ASN A 101 -48.36 1.26 87.83
N LYS A 102 -48.43 2.56 87.52
CA LYS A 102 -47.37 3.55 87.70
C LYS A 102 -46.93 3.79 89.16
N ASP A 103 -47.52 3.10 90.14
CA ASP A 103 -47.32 3.36 91.56
C ASP A 103 -46.33 2.41 92.27
N ASP A 104 -45.82 1.36 91.61
CA ASP A 104 -44.81 0.47 92.21
C ASP A 104 -43.36 0.94 92.00
N LYS A 105 -43.12 1.89 91.09
CA LYS A 105 -41.78 2.48 90.87
C LYS A 105 -41.31 3.33 92.05
N GLN A 106 -42.22 3.85 92.88
CA GLN A 106 -41.87 4.68 94.02
C GLN A 106 -41.60 3.86 95.31
N THR A 107 -42.12 2.64 95.38
CA THR A 107 -41.93 1.75 96.53
C THR A 107 -40.73 0.80 96.34
N ALA A 108 -40.47 0.32 95.11
CA ALA A 108 -39.25 -0.46 94.81
C ALA A 108 -37.96 0.39 94.84
N ALA A 109 -38.03 1.68 94.49
CA ALA A 109 -36.90 2.60 94.56
C ALA A 109 -36.54 3.02 96.00
N ARG A 110 -37.47 2.88 96.97
CA ARG A 110 -37.21 3.13 98.40
C ARG A 110 -36.58 1.92 99.10
N SER A 111 -36.93 0.69 98.71
CA SER A 111 -36.34 -0.53 99.27
C SER A 111 -34.89 -0.77 98.79
N CYS A 112 -34.54 -0.36 97.56
CA CYS A 112 -33.17 -0.48 97.04
C CYS A 112 -32.15 0.54 97.62
N ARG A 113 -32.57 1.51 98.44
CA ARG A 113 -31.65 2.49 99.06
C ARG A 113 -31.09 2.05 100.41
N HIS A 114 -31.46 0.89 100.95
CA HIS A 114 -31.08 0.47 102.31
C HIS A 114 -30.52 -0.97 102.39
N MET A 115 -29.72 -1.40 101.40
CA MET A 115 -28.82 -2.56 101.55
C MET A 115 -27.46 -2.39 100.84
N PRO A 116 -26.54 -1.53 101.32
CA PRO A 116 -25.14 -1.63 100.94
C PRO A 116 -24.37 -2.26 102.10
N SER A 117 -24.11 -3.57 102.10
CA SER A 117 -23.00 -4.12 102.92
C SER A 117 -22.68 -5.62 102.83
N LEU A 118 -23.44 -6.51 102.17
CA LEU A 118 -23.09 -7.95 102.19
C LEU A 118 -23.37 -8.72 100.88
N LEU A 119 -23.09 -8.12 99.72
CA LEU A 119 -23.01 -8.84 98.43
C LEU A 119 -21.55 -8.96 97.98
N SER A 120 -20.92 -9.96 98.59
CA SER A 120 -19.71 -10.71 98.25
C SER A 120 -18.78 -10.23 97.11
N PRO A 121 -17.45 -10.09 97.36
CA PRO A 121 -16.46 -10.00 96.29
C PRO A 121 -16.44 -11.23 95.36
N GLN A 122 -17.09 -12.36 95.74
CA GLN A 122 -17.26 -13.51 94.85
C GLN A 122 -18.28 -13.29 93.74
N SER A 123 -19.35 -12.51 93.97
CA SER A 123 -20.30 -12.16 92.91
C SER A 123 -19.66 -11.23 91.88
N GLU A 124 -18.82 -10.30 92.33
CA GLU A 124 -18.06 -9.42 91.43
C GLU A 124 -17.03 -10.21 90.61
N ARG A 125 -16.31 -11.17 91.22
CA ARG A 125 -15.39 -12.06 90.49
C ARG A 125 -16.10 -12.91 89.43
N ARG A 126 -17.27 -13.49 89.75
CA ARG A 126 -18.07 -14.25 88.77
C ARG A 126 -18.61 -13.36 87.66
N ALA A 127 -19.03 -12.14 87.98
CA ALA A 127 -19.46 -11.16 86.98
C ALA A 127 -18.32 -10.75 86.04
N LEU A 128 -17.10 -10.58 86.56
CA LEU A 128 -15.91 -10.32 85.74
C LEU A 128 -15.56 -11.51 84.84
N GLN A 129 -15.63 -12.74 85.35
CA GLN A 129 -15.38 -13.96 84.56
C GLN A 129 -16.40 -14.11 83.42
N LEU A 130 -17.69 -13.88 83.69
CA LEU A 130 -18.74 -13.92 82.67
C LEU A 130 -18.56 -12.81 81.63
N ARG A 131 -18.17 -11.59 82.04
CA ARG A 131 -17.82 -10.52 81.10
C ARG A 131 -16.64 -10.90 80.21
N GLY A 132 -15.60 -11.50 80.78
CA GLY A 132 -14.46 -12.02 80.01
C GLY A 132 -14.91 -13.05 78.96
N ARG A 133 -15.74 -14.02 79.36
CA ARG A 133 -16.28 -15.02 78.43
C ARG A 133 -17.19 -14.43 77.35
N ILE A 134 -17.97 -13.40 77.68
CA ILE A 134 -18.78 -12.67 76.70
C ILE A 134 -17.86 -11.98 75.68
N SER A 135 -16.81 -11.29 76.13
CA SER A 135 -15.86 -10.63 75.23
C SER A 135 -15.08 -11.63 74.35
N GLU A 136 -14.72 -12.80 74.88
CA GLU A 136 -14.13 -13.88 74.08
C GLU A 136 -15.11 -14.39 73.00
N LEU A 137 -16.36 -14.69 73.37
CA LEU A 137 -17.38 -15.14 72.42
C LEU A 137 -17.73 -14.07 71.38
N GLU A 138 -17.70 -12.79 71.76
CA GLU A 138 -17.87 -11.67 70.83
C GLU A 138 -16.71 -11.59 69.82
N ALA A 139 -15.48 -11.82 70.27
CA ALA A 139 -14.31 -11.88 69.39
C ALA A 139 -14.35 -13.10 68.46
N GLU A 140 -14.67 -14.30 68.97
CA GLU A 140 -14.85 -15.52 68.17
C GLU A 140 -15.95 -15.32 67.11
N LEU A 141 -17.07 -14.69 67.47
CA LEU A 141 -18.16 -14.39 66.52
C LEU A 141 -17.74 -13.38 65.44
N ALA A 142 -16.93 -12.38 65.80
CA ALA A 142 -16.38 -11.43 64.84
C ALA A 142 -15.41 -12.11 63.86
N GLU A 143 -14.56 -13.00 64.36
CA GLU A 143 -13.65 -13.81 63.53
C GLU A 143 -14.43 -14.73 62.58
N GLN A 144 -15.46 -15.43 63.07
CA GLN A 144 -16.32 -16.27 62.22
C GLN A 144 -17.05 -15.47 61.13
N ARG A 145 -17.48 -14.24 61.44
CA ARG A 145 -18.07 -13.33 60.43
C ARG A 145 -17.05 -12.91 59.38
N HIS A 146 -15.81 -12.60 59.78
CA HIS A 146 -14.75 -12.25 58.86
C HIS A 146 -14.38 -13.42 57.93
N LEU A 147 -14.19 -14.63 58.48
CA LEU A 147 -13.92 -15.83 57.70
C LEU A 147 -15.05 -16.17 56.72
N LYS A 148 -16.31 -16.02 57.16
CA LYS A 148 -17.48 -16.19 56.28
C LYS A 148 -17.48 -15.17 55.14
N GLN A 149 -17.19 -13.90 55.43
CA GLN A 149 -17.14 -12.86 54.40
C GLN A 149 -16.03 -13.16 53.39
N GLN A 150 -14.84 -13.52 53.87
CA GLN A 150 -13.72 -13.92 53.00
C GLN A 150 -14.09 -15.09 52.08
N ALA A 151 -14.75 -16.14 52.60
CA ALA A 151 -15.19 -17.27 51.79
C ALA A 151 -16.27 -16.89 50.75
N LEU A 152 -17.12 -15.90 51.06
CA LEU A 152 -18.09 -15.36 50.09
C LEU A 152 -17.38 -14.60 48.97
N ASP A 153 -16.43 -13.74 49.31
CA ASP A 153 -15.64 -12.97 48.34
C ASP A 153 -14.82 -13.90 47.42
N GLU A 154 -14.21 -14.96 47.98
CA GLU A 154 -13.52 -16.01 47.21
C GLU A 154 -14.49 -16.78 46.28
N SER A 155 -15.69 -17.09 46.75
CA SER A 155 -16.72 -17.76 45.93
C SER A 155 -17.23 -16.87 44.78
N GLU A 156 -17.36 -15.57 45.02
CA GLU A 156 -17.72 -14.60 43.98
C GLU A 156 -16.61 -14.44 42.95
N PHE A 157 -15.36 -14.38 43.40
CA PHE A 157 -14.19 -14.35 42.51
C PHE A 157 -14.13 -15.59 41.60
N LEU A 158 -14.25 -16.79 42.17
CA LEU A 158 -14.25 -18.04 41.39
C LEU A 158 -15.43 -18.13 40.42
N ARG A 159 -16.60 -17.61 40.79
CA ARG A 159 -17.75 -17.52 39.88
C ARG A 159 -17.46 -16.61 38.69
N ALA A 160 -16.87 -15.44 38.93
CA ALA A 160 -16.48 -14.53 37.86
C ALA A 160 -15.41 -15.14 36.93
N GLU A 161 -14.43 -15.86 37.49
CA GLU A 161 -13.40 -16.55 36.71
C GLU A 161 -13.99 -17.68 35.84
N LEU A 162 -14.96 -18.44 36.37
CA LEU A 162 -15.68 -19.46 35.61
C LEU A 162 -16.52 -18.87 34.47
N GLU A 163 -17.16 -17.72 34.67
CA GLU A 163 -17.91 -17.02 33.62
C GLU A 163 -16.98 -16.51 32.51
N GLU A 164 -15.82 -15.97 32.87
CA GLU A 164 -14.81 -15.53 31.90
C GLU A 164 -14.24 -16.72 31.09
N LEU A 165 -13.94 -17.85 31.76
CA LEU A 165 -13.49 -19.07 31.07
C LEU A 165 -14.56 -19.65 30.13
N LYS A 166 -15.85 -19.60 30.52
CA LYS A 166 -16.95 -20.03 29.64
C LYS A 166 -17.05 -19.15 28.41
N LYS A 167 -16.93 -17.83 28.57
CA LYS A 167 -16.94 -16.89 27.45
C LYS A 167 -15.76 -17.12 26.50
N GLN A 168 -14.56 -17.34 27.04
CA GLN A 168 -13.39 -17.69 26.24
C GLN A 168 -13.60 -18.99 25.46
N ARG A 169 -14.18 -20.02 26.09
CA ARG A 169 -14.53 -21.29 25.41
C ARG A 169 -15.50 -21.05 24.26
N GLU A 170 -16.57 -20.28 24.47
CA GLU A 170 -17.53 -19.95 23.41
C GLU A 170 -16.88 -19.20 22.24
N ASP A 171 -15.99 -18.25 22.53
CA ASP A 171 -15.30 -17.48 21.50
C ASP A 171 -14.30 -18.36 20.73
N THR A 172 -13.62 -19.31 21.39
CA THR A 172 -12.79 -20.31 20.71
C THR A 172 -13.61 -21.26 19.83
N GLU A 173 -14.81 -21.68 20.25
CA GLU A 173 -15.70 -22.50 19.43
C GLU A 173 -16.21 -21.72 18.20
N LYS A 174 -16.56 -20.44 18.36
CA LYS A 174 -16.94 -19.57 17.24
C LYS A 174 -15.78 -19.41 16.25
N ALA A 175 -14.57 -19.17 16.76
CA ALA A 175 -13.36 -19.10 15.93
C ALA A 175 -13.12 -20.40 15.17
N GLN A 176 -13.25 -21.56 15.83
CA GLN A 176 -13.09 -22.88 15.20
C GLN A 176 -14.14 -23.12 14.10
N ARG A 177 -15.41 -22.76 14.33
CA ARG A 177 -16.45 -22.83 13.28
C ARG A 177 -16.11 -21.94 12.09
N SER A 178 -15.63 -20.70 12.34
CA SER A 178 -15.23 -19.80 11.26
C SER A 178 -14.04 -20.34 10.45
N LEU A 179 -13.05 -20.98 11.12
CA LEU A 179 -11.92 -21.62 10.47
C LEU A 179 -12.37 -22.75 9.54
N THR A 180 -13.27 -23.62 10.02
CA THR A 180 -13.80 -24.73 9.19
C THR A 180 -14.59 -24.23 7.97
N GLU A 181 -15.29 -23.10 8.08
CA GLU A 181 -15.98 -22.51 6.93
C GLU A 181 -14.99 -21.92 5.90
N ILE A 182 -13.91 -21.29 6.38
CA ILE A 182 -12.84 -20.78 5.53
C ILE A 182 -12.12 -21.92 4.83
N GLU A 183 -11.80 -23.02 5.52
CA GLU A 183 -11.20 -24.22 4.94
C GLU A 183 -12.10 -24.83 3.85
N ARG A 184 -13.41 -24.93 4.10
CA ARG A 184 -14.38 -25.40 3.10
C ARG A 184 -14.40 -24.51 1.86
N LYS A 185 -14.34 -23.18 2.04
CA LYS A 185 -14.28 -22.21 0.93
C LYS A 185 -12.95 -22.33 0.16
N ALA A 186 -11.83 -22.52 0.86
CA ALA A 186 -10.52 -22.73 0.26
C ALA A 186 -10.50 -24.01 -0.58
N GLN A 187 -11.01 -25.12 -0.06
CA GLN A 187 -11.11 -26.39 -0.78
C GLN A 187 -12.00 -26.28 -2.04
N ALA A 188 -13.13 -25.58 -1.93
CA ALA A 188 -13.99 -25.33 -3.09
C ALA A 188 -13.29 -24.47 -4.16
N ASN A 189 -12.46 -23.51 -3.75
CA ASN A 189 -11.69 -22.68 -4.67
C ASN A 189 -10.56 -23.49 -5.34
N GLU A 190 -9.87 -24.34 -4.58
CA GLU A 190 -8.84 -25.25 -5.10
C GLU A 190 -9.40 -26.22 -6.15
N GLN A 191 -10.61 -26.77 -5.91
CA GLN A 191 -11.32 -27.57 -6.90
C GLN A 191 -11.66 -26.79 -8.18
N ARG A 192 -12.08 -25.53 -8.05
CA ARG A 192 -12.34 -24.65 -9.22
C ARG A 192 -11.06 -24.38 -10.00
N TYR A 193 -9.96 -24.09 -9.31
CA TYR A 193 -8.66 -23.88 -9.94
C TYR A 193 -8.17 -25.13 -10.67
N THR A 194 -8.36 -26.30 -10.08
CA THR A 194 -8.01 -27.59 -10.69
C THR A 194 -8.80 -27.82 -11.98
N LYS A 195 -10.14 -27.61 -11.96
CA LYS A 195 -10.97 -27.69 -13.17
C LYS A 195 -10.55 -26.70 -14.25
N LEU A 196 -10.20 -25.46 -13.86
CA LEU A 196 -9.72 -24.46 -14.82
C LEU A 196 -8.38 -24.86 -15.44
N LYS A 197 -7.47 -25.41 -14.63
CA LYS A 197 -6.18 -25.94 -15.08
C LYS A 197 -6.36 -27.10 -16.06
N GLU A 198 -7.29 -28.02 -15.79
CA GLU A 198 -7.65 -29.09 -16.72
C GLU A 198 -8.16 -28.52 -18.05
N LYS A 199 -9.08 -27.54 -18.02
CA LYS A 199 -9.58 -26.89 -19.24
C LYS A 199 -8.51 -26.12 -20.01
N TYR A 200 -7.60 -25.44 -19.32
CA TYR A 200 -6.46 -24.80 -19.96
C TYR A 200 -5.55 -25.83 -20.63
N SER A 201 -5.26 -26.95 -19.95
CA SER A 201 -4.48 -28.05 -20.52
C SER A 201 -5.15 -28.68 -21.74
N GLU A 202 -6.47 -28.91 -21.69
CA GLU A 202 -7.26 -29.37 -22.84
C GLU A 202 -7.17 -28.39 -24.01
N LEU A 203 -7.30 -27.08 -23.76
CA LEU A 203 -7.22 -26.05 -24.79
C LEU A 203 -5.83 -25.99 -25.44
N VAL A 204 -4.77 -26.05 -24.64
CA VAL A 204 -3.38 -26.09 -25.14
C VAL A 204 -3.15 -27.33 -25.98
N GLN A 205 -3.62 -28.50 -25.54
CA GLN A 205 -3.51 -29.73 -26.29
C GLN A 205 -4.28 -29.66 -27.63
N ASN A 206 -5.51 -29.16 -27.61
CA ASN A 206 -6.32 -28.94 -28.81
C ASN A 206 -5.64 -27.97 -29.78
N HIS A 207 -5.03 -26.89 -29.29
CA HIS A 207 -4.28 -25.95 -30.12
C HIS A 207 -3.07 -26.62 -30.77
N ALA A 208 -2.30 -27.41 -30.02
CA ALA A 208 -1.17 -28.18 -30.55
C ALA A 208 -1.60 -29.19 -31.63
N ASP A 209 -2.73 -29.87 -31.42
CA ASP A 209 -3.29 -30.82 -32.39
C ASP A 209 -3.82 -30.11 -33.64
N LEU A 210 -4.43 -28.93 -33.50
CA LEU A 210 -4.84 -28.09 -34.63
C LEU A 210 -3.64 -27.59 -35.44
N LEU A 211 -2.54 -27.19 -34.79
CA LEU A 211 -1.31 -26.82 -35.48
C LEU A 211 -0.73 -28.00 -36.28
N ARG A 212 -0.72 -29.21 -35.71
CA ARG A 212 -0.31 -30.42 -36.45
C ARG A 212 -1.22 -30.71 -37.64
N LYS A 213 -2.54 -30.60 -37.47
CA LYS A 213 -3.51 -30.77 -38.57
C LYS A 213 -3.34 -29.70 -39.66
N ASN A 214 -3.09 -28.45 -39.28
CA ASN A 214 -2.85 -27.37 -40.23
C ASN A 214 -1.58 -27.60 -41.05
N ALA A 215 -0.49 -28.05 -40.40
CA ALA A 215 0.74 -28.42 -41.08
C ALA A 215 0.52 -29.59 -42.07
N GLU A 216 -0.26 -30.60 -41.67
CA GLU A 216 -0.60 -31.73 -42.54
C GLU A 216 -1.47 -31.30 -43.75
N VAL A 217 -2.49 -30.48 -43.52
CA VAL A 217 -3.32 -29.92 -44.62
C VAL A 217 -2.47 -29.07 -45.55
N THR A 218 -1.55 -28.25 -45.02
CA THR A 218 -0.63 -27.45 -45.84
C THR A 218 0.24 -28.35 -46.71
N LYS A 219 0.76 -29.45 -46.16
CA LYS A 219 1.51 -30.46 -46.92
C LYS A 219 0.65 -31.09 -48.01
N GLN A 220 -0.58 -31.50 -47.70
CA GLN A 220 -1.50 -32.06 -48.69
C GLN A 220 -1.81 -31.06 -49.81
N VAL A 221 -2.02 -29.77 -49.49
CA VAL A 221 -2.22 -28.71 -50.48
C VAL A 221 -0.99 -28.54 -51.38
N THR A 222 0.23 -28.60 -50.82
CA THR A 222 1.45 -28.51 -51.64
C THR A 222 1.59 -29.70 -52.60
N VAL A 223 1.29 -30.91 -52.14
CA VAL A 223 1.31 -32.12 -52.99
C VAL A 223 0.23 -32.03 -54.06
N ALA A 224 -0.99 -31.59 -53.72
CA ALA A 224 -2.07 -31.42 -54.68
C ALA A 224 -1.75 -30.37 -55.74
N ARG A 225 -1.11 -29.25 -55.36
CA ARG A 225 -0.64 -28.24 -56.33
C ARG A 225 0.44 -28.77 -57.27
N GLN A 226 1.36 -29.58 -56.75
CA GLN A 226 2.39 -30.21 -57.58
C GLN A 226 1.76 -31.16 -58.60
N ALA A 227 0.84 -32.03 -58.15
CA ALA A 227 0.10 -32.93 -59.02
C ALA A 227 -0.76 -32.18 -60.06
N GLN A 228 -1.39 -31.06 -59.67
CA GLN A 228 -2.10 -30.20 -60.62
C GLN A 228 -1.16 -29.64 -61.70
N GLY A 229 0.03 -29.17 -61.31
CA GLY A 229 1.04 -28.68 -62.26
C GLY A 229 1.60 -29.77 -63.18
N ASP A 230 1.69 -31.02 -62.71
CA ASP A 230 2.01 -32.19 -63.55
C ASP A 230 0.91 -32.44 -64.59
N VAL A 231 -0.36 -32.46 -64.17
CA VAL A 231 -1.52 -32.64 -65.06
C VAL A 231 -1.63 -31.52 -66.09
N GLU A 232 -1.37 -30.26 -65.71
CA GLU A 232 -1.36 -29.13 -66.65
C GLU A 232 -0.24 -29.25 -67.70
N ARG A 233 0.93 -29.78 -67.32
CA ARG A 233 2.02 -30.08 -68.26
C ARG A 233 1.65 -31.19 -69.22
N GLU A 234 1.15 -32.32 -68.72
CA GLU A 234 0.70 -33.43 -69.56
C GLU A 234 -0.42 -32.99 -70.50
N LYS A 235 -1.37 -32.18 -70.02
CA LYS A 235 -2.43 -31.60 -70.87
C LYS A 235 -1.84 -30.77 -72.00
N LYS A 236 -0.86 -29.90 -71.72
CA LYS A 236 -0.22 -29.07 -72.74
C LYS A 236 0.54 -29.92 -73.77
N GLU A 237 1.27 -30.94 -73.32
CA GLU A 237 1.95 -31.88 -74.22
C GLU A 237 0.95 -32.65 -75.11
N LEU A 238 -0.19 -33.04 -74.54
CA LEU A 238 -1.28 -33.67 -75.29
C LEU A 238 -1.88 -32.72 -76.33
N GLU A 239 -2.17 -31.48 -75.96
CA GLU A 239 -2.67 -30.43 -76.87
C GLU A 239 -1.68 -30.18 -78.01
N ASP A 240 -0.39 -30.05 -77.71
CA ASP A 240 0.67 -29.88 -78.72
C ASP A 240 0.80 -31.11 -79.64
N SER A 241 0.59 -32.32 -79.11
CA SER A 241 0.59 -33.55 -79.91
C SER A 241 -0.64 -33.65 -80.81
N PHE A 242 -1.82 -33.27 -80.30
CA PHE A 242 -3.07 -33.24 -81.04
C PHE A 242 -3.00 -32.22 -82.17
N GLN A 243 -2.46 -31.03 -81.90
CA GLN A 243 -2.26 -29.99 -82.91
C GLN A 243 -1.34 -30.49 -84.04
N ARG A 244 -0.22 -31.16 -83.70
CA ARG A 244 0.67 -31.78 -84.70
C ARG A 244 -0.02 -32.84 -85.56
N VAL A 245 -0.82 -33.72 -84.94
CA VAL A 245 -1.57 -34.76 -85.66
C VAL A 245 -2.66 -34.14 -86.54
N SER A 246 -3.35 -33.12 -86.05
CA SER A 246 -4.37 -32.37 -86.79
C SER A 246 -3.77 -31.69 -88.02
N GLU A 247 -2.65 -30.97 -87.86
CA GLU A 247 -1.91 -30.36 -88.97
C GLU A 247 -1.42 -31.40 -89.97
N GLN A 248 -0.92 -32.55 -89.52
CA GLN A 248 -0.51 -33.63 -90.40
C GLN A 248 -1.70 -34.22 -91.18
N ALA A 249 -2.85 -34.41 -90.53
CA ALA A 249 -4.07 -34.89 -91.16
C ALA A 249 -4.59 -33.88 -92.20
N GLN A 250 -4.53 -32.58 -91.88
CA GLN A 250 -4.93 -31.52 -92.80
C GLN A 250 -3.99 -31.45 -94.02
N ARG A 251 -2.67 -31.56 -93.83
CA ARG A 251 -1.70 -31.64 -94.94
C ARG A 251 -1.94 -32.85 -95.83
N LYS A 252 -2.16 -34.04 -95.25
CA LYS A 252 -2.50 -35.24 -96.03
C LYS A 252 -3.81 -35.11 -96.80
N SER A 253 -4.81 -34.46 -96.20
CA SER A 253 -6.08 -34.16 -96.87
C SER A 253 -5.86 -33.19 -98.04
N GLN A 254 -5.07 -32.13 -97.84
CA GLN A 254 -4.67 -31.20 -98.90
C GLN A 254 -3.93 -31.91 -100.03
N GLU A 255 -2.92 -32.72 -99.72
CA GLU A 255 -2.21 -33.56 -100.68
C GLU A 255 -3.16 -34.48 -101.45
N GLN A 256 -4.09 -35.16 -100.76
CA GLN A 256 -5.12 -36.00 -101.41
C GLN A 256 -6.04 -35.18 -102.32
N THR A 257 -6.43 -33.96 -101.92
CA THR A 257 -7.24 -33.07 -102.77
C THR A 257 -6.46 -32.57 -103.97
N GLU A 258 -5.18 -32.24 -103.82
CA GLU A 258 -4.30 -31.85 -104.92
C GLU A 258 -4.13 -33.00 -105.91
N VAL A 259 -3.88 -34.21 -105.42
CA VAL A 259 -3.82 -35.44 -106.24
C VAL A 259 -5.15 -35.71 -106.94
N LEU A 260 -6.29 -35.52 -106.26
CA LEU A 260 -7.61 -35.62 -106.89
C LEU A 260 -7.80 -34.56 -107.97
N GLU A 261 -7.36 -33.33 -107.75
CA GLU A 261 -7.42 -32.26 -108.74
C GLU A 261 -6.48 -32.52 -109.92
N THR A 262 -5.26 -33.06 -109.71
CA THR A 262 -4.39 -33.49 -110.80
C THR A 262 -5.00 -34.66 -111.56
N LEU A 263 -5.54 -35.68 -110.89
CA LEU A 263 -6.25 -36.78 -111.54
C LEU A 263 -7.49 -36.31 -112.29
N LYS A 264 -8.24 -35.32 -111.76
CA LYS A 264 -9.34 -34.69 -112.50
C LYS A 264 -8.83 -33.95 -113.72
N ARG A 265 -7.72 -33.20 -113.63
CA ARG A 265 -7.10 -32.51 -114.77
C ARG A 265 -6.62 -33.51 -115.82
N GLU A 266 -5.95 -34.58 -115.41
CA GLU A 266 -5.54 -35.68 -116.27
C GLU A 266 -6.74 -36.42 -116.86
N LEU A 267 -7.82 -36.64 -116.11
CA LEU A 267 -9.06 -37.21 -116.63
C LEU A 267 -9.72 -36.25 -117.62
N THR A 268 -9.70 -34.95 -117.39
CA THR A 268 -10.21 -33.97 -118.35
C THR A 268 -9.31 -33.85 -119.57
N ALA A 269 -7.98 -33.93 -119.41
CA ALA A 269 -7.02 -33.92 -120.49
C ALA A 269 -7.14 -35.21 -121.31
N SER A 270 -7.26 -36.38 -120.67
CA SER A 270 -7.54 -37.67 -121.30
C SER A 270 -8.93 -37.70 -121.93
N LYS A 271 -9.95 -37.05 -121.33
CA LYS A 271 -11.26 -36.85 -121.97
C LYS A 271 -11.18 -35.89 -123.14
N GLN A 272 -10.33 -34.87 -123.09
CA GLN A 272 -10.06 -33.93 -124.19
C GLN A 272 -9.24 -34.59 -125.29
N GLU A 273 -8.31 -35.48 -124.95
CA GLU A 273 -7.57 -36.34 -125.88
C GLU A 273 -8.47 -37.41 -126.46
N LEU A 274 -9.37 -38.01 -125.67
CA LEU A 274 -10.43 -38.90 -126.15
C LEU A 274 -11.46 -38.14 -126.98
N GLN A 275 -11.74 -36.86 -126.70
CA GLN A 275 -12.55 -35.98 -127.53
C GLN A 275 -11.80 -35.51 -128.78
N ALA A 276 -10.48 -35.35 -128.73
CA ALA A 276 -9.63 -35.04 -129.87
C ALA A 276 -9.43 -36.28 -130.74
N LEU A 277 -9.35 -37.47 -130.14
CA LEU A 277 -9.34 -38.77 -130.80
C LEU A 277 -10.74 -39.13 -131.29
N GLN A 278 -11.82 -38.81 -130.58
CA GLN A 278 -13.19 -38.83 -131.10
C GLN A 278 -13.34 -37.80 -132.21
N GLY A 279 -12.71 -36.62 -132.13
CA GLY A 279 -12.66 -35.63 -133.19
C GLY A 279 -11.84 -36.09 -134.40
N THR A 280 -10.77 -36.87 -134.20
CA THR A 280 -9.93 -37.49 -135.25
C THR A 280 -10.59 -38.76 -135.81
N LEU A 281 -11.51 -39.39 -135.04
CA LEU A 281 -12.33 -40.56 -135.38
C LEU A 281 -13.70 -40.16 -135.98
N GLU A 282 -14.18 -38.93 -135.74
CA GLU A 282 -15.40 -38.31 -136.29
C GLU A 282 -15.08 -37.32 -137.44
N SER A 283 -13.80 -37.02 -137.70
CA SER A 283 -13.30 -36.34 -138.92
C SER A 283 -12.57 -37.27 -139.90
N SER A 284 -12.50 -38.57 -139.59
CA SER A 284 -12.02 -39.64 -140.46
C SER A 284 -12.86 -40.88 -140.17
N THR A 285 -13.67 -41.25 -141.15
CA THR A 285 -14.57 -42.43 -141.22
C THR A 285 -16.00 -42.21 -140.78
N GLN A 286 -16.96 -42.21 -141.71
CA GLN A 286 -17.12 -41.60 -143.05
C GLN A 286 -17.89 -40.26 -142.93
N SER A 287 -17.64 -39.62 -141.83
CA SER A 287 -18.72 -39.60 -140.87
C SER A 287 -18.13 -38.94 -139.64
N THR A 288 -18.89 -38.25 -138.81
CA THR A 288 -20.27 -37.74 -138.96
C THR A 288 -20.40 -36.61 -137.93
N ARG A 289 -20.97 -35.48 -138.36
CA ARG A 289 -21.90 -34.57 -137.65
C ARG A 289 -21.43 -33.53 -136.58
N ILE A 290 -21.77 -32.25 -136.90
CA ILE A 290 -22.44 -31.17 -136.09
C ILE A 290 -21.59 -29.93 -135.63
N ALA A 291 -22.32 -28.80 -135.53
CA ALA A 291 -22.01 -27.35 -135.50
C ALA A 291 -21.80 -26.67 -134.12
N GLY A 292 -21.46 -25.35 -134.07
CA GLY A 292 -21.75 -24.43 -132.93
C GLY A 292 -20.69 -23.33 -132.58
N LEU A 293 -21.16 -22.14 -132.18
CA LEU A 293 -20.46 -20.93 -131.66
C LEU A 293 -20.90 -20.67 -130.21
N GLU A 294 -20.09 -20.07 -129.33
CA GLU A 294 -20.50 -19.24 -128.15
C GLU A 294 -19.30 -18.91 -127.22
N GLN A 295 -18.77 -17.68 -127.29
CA GLN A 295 -17.70 -17.17 -126.42
C GLN A 295 -17.71 -15.63 -126.47
N GLU A 296 -18.00 -14.92 -125.36
CA GLU A 296 -17.59 -13.49 -125.23
C GLU A 296 -17.74 -12.77 -123.85
N ARG A 297 -17.97 -13.40 -122.68
CA ARG A 297 -18.62 -12.64 -121.57
C ARG A 297 -17.81 -12.02 -120.40
N ASP A 298 -16.69 -12.52 -119.89
CA ASP A 298 -16.34 -12.23 -118.47
C ASP A 298 -14.95 -11.60 -118.21
N SER A 299 -14.88 -10.25 -118.11
CA SER A 299 -13.61 -9.50 -117.98
C SER A 299 -13.55 -8.31 -116.98
N LEU A 300 -14.36 -8.20 -115.91
CA LEU A 300 -14.50 -6.93 -115.13
C LEU A 300 -14.30 -6.95 -113.58
N SER A 301 -13.33 -7.66 -112.97
CA SER A 301 -13.32 -7.89 -111.49
C SER A 301 -12.18 -7.33 -110.60
N GLN A 302 -11.19 -6.54 -111.05
CA GLN A 302 -9.87 -6.53 -110.39
C GLN A 302 -9.32 -5.20 -109.76
N ALA A 303 -10.08 -4.37 -109.03
CA ALA A 303 -9.62 -3.00 -108.65
C ALA A 303 -9.72 -2.50 -107.17
N ALA A 304 -9.76 -3.34 -106.10
CA ALA A 304 -10.17 -2.86 -104.75
C ALA A 304 -9.18 -3.01 -103.54
N GLU A 305 -7.88 -3.30 -103.71
CA GLU A 305 -7.02 -3.82 -102.61
C GLU A 305 -6.07 -2.87 -101.83
N GLN A 306 -6.00 -1.54 -102.03
CA GLN A 306 -4.80 -0.75 -101.63
C GLN A 306 -4.83 0.17 -100.37
N HIS A 307 -5.79 0.15 -99.43
CA HIS A 307 -5.89 1.18 -98.36
C HIS A 307 -5.69 0.75 -96.87
N GLY A 308 -5.13 -0.44 -96.57
CA GLY A 308 -5.22 -1.05 -95.22
C GLY A 308 -4.12 -0.80 -94.16
N GLU A 309 -2.88 -0.38 -94.48
CA GLU A 309 -1.74 -0.73 -93.60
C GLU A 309 -1.10 0.40 -92.75
N GLU A 310 -1.48 1.68 -92.89
CA GLU A 310 -0.84 2.80 -92.17
C GLU A 310 -1.20 2.94 -90.67
N MET A 311 -2.21 2.21 -90.17
CA MET A 311 -2.74 2.35 -88.80
C MET A 311 -1.97 1.59 -87.70
N ALA A 312 -0.92 0.83 -88.03
CA ALA A 312 -0.23 -0.05 -87.07
C ALA A 312 0.93 0.60 -86.30
N ALA A 313 1.58 1.66 -86.80
CA ALA A 313 2.87 2.13 -86.29
C ALA A 313 2.80 3.02 -85.01
N LEU A 314 1.69 3.73 -84.76
CA LEU A 314 1.60 4.75 -83.69
C LEU A 314 1.33 4.21 -82.27
N ARG A 315 1.10 2.90 -82.09
CA ARG A 315 0.79 2.30 -80.78
C ARG A 315 2.02 1.92 -79.93
N ALA A 316 3.25 2.00 -80.46
CA ALA A 316 4.45 1.50 -79.78
C ALA A 316 5.17 2.51 -78.86
N GLU A 317 5.04 3.83 -79.06
CA GLU A 317 5.83 4.84 -78.32
C GLU A 317 5.33 5.16 -76.90
N LEU A 318 4.07 4.87 -76.56
CA LEU A 318 3.48 5.26 -75.26
C LEU A 318 3.86 4.34 -74.08
N GLN A 319 4.43 3.16 -74.33
CA GLN A 319 4.77 2.19 -73.29
C GLN A 319 6.14 2.45 -72.64
N GLN A 320 7.06 3.15 -73.32
CA GLN A 320 8.47 3.27 -72.89
C GLN A 320 8.73 4.39 -71.86
N LEU A 321 7.82 5.36 -71.72
CA LEU A 321 7.96 6.51 -70.80
C LEU A 321 7.53 6.22 -69.35
N ARG A 322 6.94 5.05 -69.07
CA ARG A 322 6.38 4.71 -67.75
C ARG A 322 7.38 4.04 -66.80
N ASP A 323 8.45 3.44 -67.34
CA ASP A 323 9.42 2.65 -66.57
C ASP A 323 10.60 3.46 -66.00
N THR A 324 10.85 4.68 -66.49
CA THR A 324 11.96 5.54 -66.04
C THR A 324 11.67 6.34 -64.76
N LEU A 325 10.39 6.49 -64.35
CA LEU A 325 9.99 7.31 -63.20
C LEU A 325 10.09 6.59 -61.83
N SER A 326 10.19 5.26 -61.82
CA SER A 326 10.23 4.46 -60.58
C SER A 326 11.63 4.32 -59.97
N SER A 327 12.69 4.56 -60.75
CA SER A 327 14.09 4.34 -60.36
C SER A 327 14.73 5.48 -59.54
N GLU A 328 14.19 6.70 -59.56
CA GLU A 328 14.80 7.88 -58.87
C GLU A 328 14.34 8.08 -57.41
N LYS A 329 13.29 7.39 -56.95
CA LYS A 329 12.74 7.60 -55.59
C LYS A 329 13.48 6.87 -54.47
N GLU A 330 14.23 5.83 -54.78
CA GLU A 330 14.86 4.94 -53.78
C GLU A 330 16.23 5.45 -53.26
N SER A 331 16.90 6.36 -54.00
CA SER A 331 18.27 6.81 -53.70
C SER A 331 18.38 8.03 -52.76
N SER A 332 17.32 8.82 -52.59
CA SER A 332 17.32 10.05 -51.77
C SER A 332 17.12 9.85 -50.27
N LYS A 333 16.75 8.64 -49.81
CA LYS A 333 16.39 8.39 -48.40
C LYS A 333 17.58 8.04 -47.49
N LYS A 334 18.69 7.55 -48.04
CA LYS A 334 19.82 6.99 -47.25
C LYS A 334 20.92 7.98 -46.83
N VAL A 335 20.89 9.23 -47.30
CA VAL A 335 22.00 10.20 -47.11
C VAL A 335 21.74 11.25 -46.01
N LEU A 336 20.50 11.41 -45.53
CA LEU A 336 20.11 12.47 -44.58
C LEU A 336 20.19 12.07 -43.09
N GLU A 337 20.19 10.78 -42.75
CA GLU A 337 20.16 10.32 -41.34
C GLU A 337 21.53 10.36 -40.64
N THR A 338 22.64 10.46 -41.38
CA THR A 338 23.99 10.24 -40.82
C THR A 338 24.71 11.53 -40.38
N LEU A 339 24.18 12.72 -40.68
CA LEU A 339 24.89 14.00 -40.47
C LEU A 339 24.28 14.93 -39.40
N GLN A 340 23.17 14.56 -38.74
CA GLN A 340 22.46 15.47 -37.82
C GLN A 340 22.85 15.30 -36.33
N THR A 341 23.54 14.22 -35.95
CA THR A 341 23.66 13.79 -34.54
C THR A 341 24.96 14.19 -33.84
N GLN A 342 25.92 14.87 -34.49
CA GLN A 342 27.28 14.98 -33.94
C GLN A 342 27.80 16.39 -33.57
N LEU A 343 27.00 17.47 -33.52
CA LEU A 343 27.62 18.81 -33.40
C LEU A 343 27.13 19.83 -32.35
N LYS A 344 26.20 19.59 -31.43
CA LYS A 344 25.83 20.67 -30.46
C LYS A 344 25.50 20.21 -29.04
N ASP A 345 26.42 19.46 -28.45
CA ASP A 345 26.57 19.40 -27.00
C ASP A 345 27.87 20.13 -26.61
N LYS A 346 27.82 20.91 -25.52
CA LYS A 346 28.91 21.56 -24.73
C LYS A 346 29.09 23.11 -24.74
N VAL A 347 28.61 23.72 -23.63
CA VAL A 347 29.25 24.75 -22.71
C VAL A 347 28.74 26.22 -22.79
N PRO A 348 28.46 26.94 -21.65
CA PRO A 348 27.44 26.73 -20.61
C PRO A 348 26.59 28.02 -20.30
N ARG A 349 25.53 27.93 -19.47
CA ARG A 349 24.77 29.10 -18.94
C ARG A 349 24.55 28.98 -17.43
N HIS A 350 24.68 30.13 -16.75
CA HIS A 350 24.29 30.41 -15.37
C HIS A 350 22.92 29.79 -15.02
N GLY A 351 22.86 29.10 -13.88
CA GLY A 351 21.66 28.42 -13.40
C GLY A 351 21.42 28.67 -11.93
N MET A 352 20.60 29.68 -11.67
CA MET A 352 19.53 29.75 -10.67
C MET A 352 19.31 28.47 -9.84
N LEU A 353 19.52 28.57 -8.53
CA LEU A 353 18.84 27.74 -7.54
C LEU A 353 18.03 28.69 -6.66
N ALA A 354 16.73 28.72 -6.93
CA ALA A 354 15.74 29.33 -6.06
C ALA A 354 14.76 28.27 -5.61
N SER A 355 14.25 28.48 -4.40
CA SER A 355 13.09 27.86 -3.73
C SER A 355 13.37 26.48 -3.09
N THR A 356 13.22 26.32 -1.78
CA THR A 356 11.96 26.56 -1.06
C THR A 356 12.21 26.80 0.43
N SER A 357 11.41 27.71 0.96
CA SER A 357 11.41 28.37 2.28
C SER A 357 10.78 27.46 3.36
N THR A 358 10.71 27.72 4.68
CA THR A 358 10.70 28.94 5.52
C THR A 358 10.60 28.47 6.99
N GLY A 359 11.09 29.23 7.98
CA GLY A 359 10.41 29.31 9.29
C GLY A 359 11.23 29.16 10.58
N ALA A 360 12.24 28.28 10.64
CA ALA A 360 12.85 27.89 11.93
C ALA A 360 14.05 28.74 12.40
N SER A 361 14.64 29.57 11.53
CA SER A 361 15.93 30.21 11.82
C SER A 361 15.88 31.24 12.97
N TRP A 362 14.71 31.82 13.28
CA TRP A 362 14.57 32.81 14.36
C TRP A 362 14.64 32.24 15.78
N HIS A 363 14.07 31.06 16.02
CA HIS A 363 14.04 30.47 17.37
C HIS A 363 15.44 29.98 17.80
N CYS A 364 16.26 29.54 16.85
CA CYS A 364 17.67 29.19 17.05
C CYS A 364 18.51 30.45 17.38
N LEU A 365 18.32 31.56 16.65
CA LEU A 365 18.96 32.85 16.94
C LEU A 365 18.62 33.39 18.34
N ALA A 366 17.35 33.33 18.76
CA ALA A 366 16.89 33.90 20.04
C ALA A 366 17.30 33.06 21.28
N SER A 367 17.30 31.73 21.17
CA SER A 367 17.72 30.84 22.26
C SER A 367 19.24 30.83 22.46
N GLN A 368 20.01 30.87 21.37
CA GLN A 368 21.47 30.85 21.41
C GLN A 368 22.07 32.22 21.80
N GLN A 369 21.45 33.34 21.42
CA GLN A 369 21.85 34.67 21.90
C GLN A 369 21.58 34.89 23.38
N ARG A 370 20.45 34.39 23.91
CA ARG A 370 20.09 34.58 25.33
C ARG A 370 20.96 33.72 26.26
N ALA A 371 21.40 32.54 25.82
CA ALA A 371 22.34 31.69 26.54
C ALA A 371 23.82 32.13 26.39
N GLY A 372 24.23 32.58 25.21
CA GLY A 372 25.62 32.99 24.92
C GLY A 372 25.99 34.37 25.47
N ALA A 373 25.10 35.36 25.39
CA ALA A 373 25.41 36.75 25.77
C ALA A 373 25.40 36.99 27.30
N GLN A 374 24.70 36.16 28.07
CA GLN A 374 24.63 36.30 29.54
C GLN A 374 25.58 35.37 30.30
N GLY A 375 25.97 34.22 29.72
CA GLY A 375 26.78 33.21 30.39
C GLY A 375 28.30 33.34 30.21
N LEU A 376 28.77 33.76 29.03
CA LEU A 376 30.20 33.71 28.67
C LEU A 376 30.92 35.06 28.68
N LEU A 377 30.20 36.16 28.82
CA LEU A 377 30.76 37.51 28.92
C LEU A 377 30.87 38.03 30.37
N ARG A 378 30.33 37.28 31.34
CA ARG A 378 30.40 37.64 32.77
C ARG A 378 31.81 37.56 33.37
N PRO A 379 32.74 36.68 32.92
CA PRO A 379 34.11 36.72 33.40
C PRO A 379 34.90 37.96 32.93
N CYS A 380 34.43 38.66 31.89
CA CYS A 380 35.18 39.76 31.26
C CYS A 380 34.65 41.16 31.60
N SER A 381 33.58 41.33 32.39
CA SER A 381 32.95 42.65 32.55
C SER A 381 32.90 43.25 33.95
N GLU A 382 33.27 42.56 35.05
CA GLU A 382 33.32 43.22 36.37
C GLU A 382 34.49 42.70 37.25
N ASP A 383 35.41 43.62 37.58
CA ASP A 383 36.33 43.67 38.74
C ASP A 383 37.46 42.65 38.98
N HIS A 384 37.83 41.75 38.05
CA HIS A 384 38.91 40.75 38.32
C HIS A 384 40.06 40.69 37.30
N VAL A 385 40.48 41.84 36.75
CA VAL A 385 41.62 41.89 35.80
C VAL A 385 43.03 41.88 36.43
N PRO A 386 43.32 42.21 37.72
CA PRO A 386 44.73 42.27 38.16
C PRO A 386 45.42 40.95 38.58
N SER A 387 44.84 39.76 38.43
CA SER A 387 45.42 38.54 39.05
C SER A 387 45.84 37.40 38.12
N LEU A 388 45.73 37.54 36.80
CA LEU A 388 46.29 36.55 35.87
C LEU A 388 47.75 36.89 35.52
N LEU A 389 48.62 36.69 36.51
CA LEU A 389 50.04 36.41 36.27
C LEU A 389 50.17 35.16 35.35
N PRO A 390 51.28 35.02 34.60
CA PRO A 390 51.34 34.35 33.30
C PRO A 390 51.36 32.82 33.41
N ALA A 391 50.24 32.20 33.79
CA ALA A 391 50.21 30.76 34.08
C ALA A 391 49.10 29.92 33.43
N ASP A 392 48.08 30.46 32.74
CA ASP A 392 47.07 29.58 32.11
C ASP A 392 46.55 30.10 30.75
N MET A 393 47.43 30.15 29.74
CA MET A 393 47.02 30.26 28.32
C MET A 393 46.12 29.08 27.88
N SER A 394 46.18 27.96 28.62
CA SER A 394 45.41 26.72 28.44
C SER A 394 43.91 26.88 28.65
N SER A 395 43.47 27.79 29.54
CA SER A 395 42.05 27.98 29.88
C SER A 395 41.37 29.06 29.02
N LEU A 396 42.14 29.98 28.43
CA LEU A 396 41.65 31.02 27.53
C LEU A 396 41.33 30.47 26.13
N LEU A 397 42.10 29.48 25.65
CA LEU A 397 41.96 28.93 24.31
C LEU A 397 40.58 28.27 24.06
N PRO A 398 40.00 27.47 24.99
CA PRO A 398 38.64 26.97 24.87
C PRO A 398 37.58 28.07 24.85
N CYS A 399 37.75 29.13 25.65
CA CYS A 399 36.82 30.25 25.70
C CYS A 399 36.82 31.07 24.39
N VAL A 400 37.99 31.31 23.81
CA VAL A 400 38.15 31.99 22.52
C VAL A 400 37.59 31.13 21.38
N ALA A 401 37.81 29.82 21.41
CA ALA A 401 37.24 28.89 20.42
C ALA A 401 35.70 28.85 20.48
N LEU A 402 35.13 28.79 21.69
CA LEU A 402 33.68 28.85 21.89
C LEU A 402 33.09 30.20 21.46
N PHE A 403 33.75 31.30 21.78
CA PHE A 403 33.33 32.64 21.32
C PHE A 403 33.31 32.73 19.79
N ALA A 404 34.38 32.30 19.12
CA ALA A 404 34.47 32.33 17.66
C ALA A 404 33.40 31.45 17.00
N HIS A 405 33.15 30.26 17.57
CA HIS A 405 32.10 29.36 17.08
C HIS A 405 30.70 29.98 17.21
N LEU A 406 30.36 30.54 18.38
CA LEU A 406 29.05 31.12 18.63
C LEU A 406 28.77 32.36 17.77
N ILE A 407 29.78 33.20 17.55
CA ILE A 407 29.65 34.36 16.64
C ILE A 407 29.46 33.91 15.19
N SER A 408 30.25 32.92 14.74
CA SER A 408 30.12 32.35 13.39
C SER A 408 28.73 31.78 13.14
N ASP A 409 28.21 31.00 14.09
CA ASP A 409 26.85 30.44 13.99
C ASP A 409 25.78 31.52 13.96
N THR A 410 25.93 32.57 14.80
CA THR A 410 24.98 33.69 14.82
C THR A 410 24.96 34.44 13.48
N ILE A 411 26.12 34.64 12.84
CA ILE A 411 26.22 35.30 11.52
C ILE A 411 25.65 34.42 10.42
N LEU A 412 25.93 33.12 10.45
CA LEU A 412 25.42 32.16 9.47
C LEU A 412 23.89 32.07 9.55
N GLN A 413 23.34 31.95 10.75
CA GLN A 413 21.89 31.91 10.98
C GLN A 413 21.23 33.25 10.62
N GLY A 414 21.81 34.38 11.02
CA GLY A 414 21.30 35.70 10.64
C GLY A 414 21.29 35.91 9.12
N SER A 415 22.32 35.44 8.42
CA SER A 415 22.38 35.51 6.95
C SER A 415 21.35 34.60 6.29
N ALA A 416 21.22 33.35 6.74
CA ALA A 416 20.19 32.42 6.26
C ALA A 416 18.77 32.98 6.47
N THR A 417 18.54 33.64 7.62
CA THR A 417 17.24 34.23 7.90
C THR A 417 16.93 35.45 7.04
N SER A 418 17.94 36.24 6.64
CA SER A 418 17.76 37.38 5.75
C SER A 418 17.19 36.96 4.39
N HIS A 419 17.57 35.78 3.87
CA HIS A 419 17.07 35.25 2.61
C HIS A 419 15.58 34.90 2.63
N MET A 420 14.99 34.77 3.82
CA MET A 420 13.59 34.44 4.03
C MET A 420 12.78 35.63 4.59
N ALA A 421 13.42 36.79 4.77
CA ALA A 421 12.81 38.01 5.31
C ALA A 421 12.47 39.01 4.18
N PRO A 422 11.54 39.97 4.42
CA PRO A 422 11.28 41.05 3.48
C PRO A 422 12.54 41.89 3.19
N MET A 423 12.66 42.46 1.98
CA MET A 423 13.90 43.12 1.51
C MET A 423 14.51 44.11 2.50
N GLU A 424 13.72 45.05 3.04
CA GLU A 424 14.24 46.10 3.94
C GLU A 424 14.77 45.58 5.31
N PRO A 425 14.07 44.70 6.04
CA PRO A 425 14.64 44.08 7.24
C PRO A 425 15.68 42.99 6.94
N ALA A 426 15.64 42.33 5.78
CA ALA A 426 16.68 41.41 5.32
C ALA A 426 18.03 42.12 5.13
N ASP A 427 18.04 43.27 4.45
CA ASP A 427 19.23 44.08 4.23
C ASP A 427 19.80 44.61 5.56
N ARG A 428 18.94 45.08 6.47
CA ARG A 428 19.34 45.52 7.82
C ARG A 428 19.93 44.39 8.66
N LEU A 429 19.39 43.18 8.55
CA LEU A 429 19.90 42.00 9.25
C LEU A 429 21.27 41.58 8.70
N LEU A 430 21.42 41.55 7.37
CA LEU A 430 22.68 41.21 6.72
C LEU A 430 23.79 42.19 7.09
N GLU A 431 23.48 43.49 7.11
CA GLU A 431 24.42 44.53 7.52
C GLU A 431 24.79 44.42 9.01
N ALA A 432 23.82 44.11 9.89
CA ALA A 432 24.10 43.86 11.30
C ALA A 432 24.99 42.63 11.51
N CYS A 433 24.82 41.56 10.71
CA CYS A 433 25.67 40.37 10.73
C CYS A 433 27.10 40.66 10.26
N LYS A 434 27.26 41.44 9.19
CA LYS A 434 28.59 41.88 8.71
C LYS A 434 29.33 42.72 9.74
N GLN A 435 28.66 43.69 10.35
CA GLN A 435 29.26 44.51 11.41
C GLN A 435 29.68 43.64 12.61
N CYS A 436 28.82 42.70 13.04
CA CYS A 436 29.12 41.79 14.14
C CYS A 436 30.39 40.97 13.87
N GLY A 437 30.56 40.45 12.64
CA GLY A 437 31.78 39.74 12.23
C GLY A 437 33.04 40.63 12.28
N SER A 438 32.94 41.87 11.80
CA SER A 438 34.06 42.82 11.83
C SER A 438 34.49 43.17 13.26
N GLU A 439 33.54 43.48 14.14
CA GLU A 439 33.82 43.78 15.55
C GLU A 439 34.40 42.56 16.29
N ALA A 440 33.92 41.35 15.98
CA ALA A 440 34.42 40.12 16.60
C ALA A 440 35.86 39.81 16.18
N ILE A 441 36.22 40.04 14.92
CA ILE A 441 37.60 39.92 14.43
C ILE A 441 38.50 40.97 15.10
N GLY A 442 38.00 42.20 15.27
CA GLY A 442 38.71 43.27 15.99
C GLY A 442 39.02 42.88 17.43
N TYR A 443 38.02 42.38 18.15
CA TYR A 443 38.17 41.89 19.53
C TYR A 443 39.17 40.72 19.63
N LEU A 444 39.07 39.72 18.75
CA LEU A 444 40.02 38.60 18.71
C LEU A 444 41.45 39.02 18.38
N SER A 445 41.61 40.07 17.56
CA SER A 445 42.93 40.64 17.23
C SER A 445 43.53 41.38 18.42
N ALA A 446 42.73 42.13 19.19
CA ALA A 446 43.16 42.80 20.41
C ALA A 446 43.60 41.82 21.52
N LEU A 447 42.98 40.64 21.58
CA LEU A 447 43.37 39.54 22.49
C LEU A 447 44.64 38.81 22.06
N LYS A 448 45.10 38.98 20.81
CA LYS A 448 46.28 38.31 20.26
C LYS A 448 47.57 39.07 20.55
N GLU A 449 47.52 40.39 20.70
CA GLU A 449 48.71 41.21 20.96
C GLU A 449 48.96 41.38 22.47
N PRO A 450 50.16 41.02 22.98
CA PRO A 450 50.45 40.99 24.42
C PRO A 450 50.43 42.37 25.09
N GLY A 451 50.47 43.47 24.34
CA GLY A 451 50.40 44.84 24.84
C GLY A 451 49.00 45.45 24.89
N THR A 452 47.98 44.79 24.31
CA THR A 452 46.60 45.31 24.22
C THR A 452 45.59 44.47 25.00
N LEU A 453 46.04 43.40 25.67
CA LEU A 453 45.19 42.46 26.41
C LEU A 453 44.35 43.13 27.51
N GLU A 454 44.91 44.13 28.21
CA GLU A 454 44.22 44.90 29.25
C GLU A 454 43.17 45.88 28.70
N GLY A 455 43.16 46.14 27.38
CA GLY A 455 42.25 47.07 26.71
C GLY A 455 41.26 46.42 25.74
N ALA A 456 41.18 45.09 25.68
CA ALA A 456 40.30 44.38 24.75
C ALA A 456 38.83 44.51 25.19
N ASP A 457 38.07 45.38 24.51
CA ASP A 457 36.66 45.64 24.80
C ASP A 457 35.71 44.80 23.92
N CYS A 458 34.81 44.05 24.58
CA CYS A 458 33.79 43.23 23.93
C CYS A 458 32.45 43.94 23.72
N THR A 459 32.29 45.19 24.19
CA THR A 459 31.03 45.93 24.09
C THR A 459 30.55 46.17 22.65
N PRO A 460 31.41 46.41 21.63
CA PRO A 460 30.95 46.61 20.25
C PRO A 460 30.31 45.34 19.67
N VAL A 461 30.88 44.17 19.95
CA VAL A 461 30.34 42.87 19.56
C VAL A 461 28.99 42.62 20.23
N ARG A 462 28.89 42.94 21.53
CA ARG A 462 27.64 42.81 22.29
C ARG A 462 26.51 43.67 21.72
N ASN A 463 26.82 44.92 21.34
CA ASN A 463 25.87 45.84 20.72
C ASN A 463 25.40 45.36 19.34
N CYS A 464 26.29 44.74 18.56
CA CYS A 464 25.92 44.13 17.28
C CYS A 464 25.00 42.94 17.46
N LEU A 465 25.30 42.06 18.42
CA LEU A 465 24.44 40.92 18.77
C LEU A 465 23.07 41.39 19.24
N SER A 466 22.97 42.40 20.12
CA SER A 466 21.67 42.92 20.55
C SER A 466 20.85 43.48 19.39
N ARG A 467 21.50 44.10 18.39
CA ARG A 467 20.83 44.62 17.20
C ARG A 467 20.32 43.49 16.29
N ILE A 468 21.12 42.44 16.08
CA ILE A 468 20.69 41.22 15.35
C ILE A 468 19.48 40.59 16.05
N SER A 469 19.50 40.53 17.38
CA SER A 469 18.40 40.00 18.21
C SER A 469 17.11 40.80 18.02
N ALA A 470 17.20 42.12 18.09
CA ALA A 470 16.05 43.01 17.95
C ALA A 470 15.40 42.93 16.56
N ILE A 471 16.23 42.85 15.50
CA ILE A 471 15.73 42.66 14.12
C ILE A 471 15.05 41.29 13.99
N GLY A 472 15.58 40.27 14.67
CA GLY A 472 14.99 38.93 14.66
C GLY A 472 13.66 38.78 15.38
N GLU A 473 13.51 39.41 16.54
CA GLU A 473 12.23 39.50 17.25
C GLU A 473 11.15 40.17 16.38
N ALA A 474 11.53 41.18 15.59
CA ALA A 474 10.60 41.87 14.69
C ALA A 474 10.16 41.02 13.48
N LEU A 475 10.95 40.00 13.11
CA LEU A 475 10.75 39.15 11.94
C LEU A 475 10.05 37.82 12.24
N ARG A 476 9.70 37.57 13.50
CA ARG A 476 8.93 36.39 13.94
C ARG A 476 7.58 36.31 13.19
N PRO A 477 7.19 35.13 12.66
CA PRO A 477 5.89 34.95 12.02
C PRO A 477 4.78 35.24 13.02
N LYS A 478 3.99 36.29 12.78
CA LYS A 478 2.71 36.53 13.46
C LYS A 478 1.62 35.72 12.76
N GLY A 479 1.84 34.42 12.58
CA GLY A 479 0.82 33.52 12.02
C GLY A 479 -0.36 33.50 12.97
N LEU A 480 -1.57 33.81 12.47
CA LEU A 480 -2.86 33.86 13.17
C LEU A 480 -2.83 33.27 14.59
N ASP A 481 -2.44 34.08 15.56
CA ASP A 481 -2.61 33.77 16.98
C ASP A 481 -4.13 33.71 17.19
N VAL A 482 -4.71 32.51 17.14
CA VAL A 482 -5.92 32.26 17.92
C VAL A 482 -5.49 32.58 19.34
N LYS A 483 -5.99 33.71 19.86
CA LYS A 483 -5.57 34.17 21.19
C LYS A 483 -5.70 33.00 22.14
N GLN A 484 -4.71 32.78 22.99
CA GLN A 484 -4.67 31.64 23.90
C GLN A 484 -5.96 31.52 24.75
N GLU A 485 -6.65 32.64 24.99
CA GLU A 485 -7.95 32.72 25.68
C GLU A 485 -9.16 32.21 24.86
N GLU A 486 -9.07 32.11 23.52
CA GLU A 486 -10.14 31.68 22.60
C GLU A 486 -10.05 30.19 22.23
N LEU A 487 -8.96 29.50 22.58
CA LEU A 487 -8.71 28.10 22.23
C LEU A 487 -9.79 27.14 22.78
N GLY A 488 -10.33 27.43 23.97
CA GLY A 488 -11.39 26.61 24.57
C GLY A 488 -12.71 26.66 23.78
N ASP A 489 -13.10 27.82 23.28
CA ASP A 489 -14.30 27.93 22.42
C ASP A 489 -14.05 27.32 21.03
N LEU A 490 -12.79 27.42 20.54
CA LEU A 490 -12.43 26.90 19.23
C LEU A 490 -12.42 25.36 19.19
N VAL A 491 -11.93 24.68 20.22
CA VAL A 491 -11.93 23.21 20.26
C VAL A 491 -13.36 22.65 20.31
N ASP A 492 -14.24 23.23 21.12
CA ASP A 492 -15.64 22.82 21.18
C ASP A 492 -16.36 23.07 19.85
N LYS A 493 -16.11 24.23 19.24
CA LYS A 493 -16.66 24.58 17.92
C LYS A 493 -16.17 23.62 16.83
N GLU A 494 -14.89 23.28 16.83
CA GLU A 494 -14.30 22.41 15.81
C GLU A 494 -14.77 20.95 15.95
N MET A 495 -14.85 20.44 17.18
CA MET A 495 -15.41 19.11 17.46
C MET A 495 -16.88 19.05 17.03
N ALA A 496 -17.67 20.10 17.30
CA ALA A 496 -19.06 20.18 16.85
C ALA A 496 -19.18 20.26 15.32
N ALA A 497 -18.34 21.06 14.66
CA ALA A 497 -18.29 21.14 13.20
C ALA A 497 -17.92 19.79 12.58
N THR A 498 -16.99 19.06 13.19
CA THR A 498 -16.57 17.72 12.75
C THR A 498 -17.71 16.72 12.89
N SER A 499 -18.42 16.69 14.02
CA SER A 499 -19.62 15.86 14.17
C SER A 499 -20.68 16.18 13.11
N ALA A 500 -20.97 17.45 12.87
CA ALA A 500 -21.94 17.88 11.85
C ALA A 500 -21.50 17.49 10.43
N ALA A 501 -20.21 17.58 10.12
CA ALA A 501 -19.66 17.14 8.83
C ALA A 501 -19.82 15.64 8.62
N VAL A 502 -19.58 14.82 9.65
CA VAL A 502 -19.75 13.35 9.61
C VAL A 502 -21.23 12.98 9.46
N GLU A 503 -22.14 13.67 10.16
CA GLU A 503 -23.59 13.45 10.02
C GLU A 503 -24.10 13.85 8.63
N THR A 504 -23.63 14.98 8.11
CA THR A 504 -23.94 15.44 6.74
C THR A 504 -23.42 14.44 5.71
N ALA A 505 -22.21 13.92 5.91
CA ALA A 505 -21.62 12.88 5.08
C ALA A 505 -22.47 11.60 5.09
N ALA A 506 -22.89 11.12 6.27
CA ALA A 506 -23.76 9.95 6.40
C ALA A 506 -25.10 10.14 5.68
N ALA A 507 -25.77 11.28 5.89
CA ALA A 507 -27.04 11.60 5.24
C ALA A 507 -26.92 11.66 3.71
N ARG A 508 -25.82 12.22 3.19
CA ARG A 508 -25.56 12.25 1.74
C ARG A 508 -25.31 10.85 1.18
N ILE A 509 -24.67 9.94 1.92
CA ILE A 509 -24.52 8.53 1.51
C ILE A 509 -25.89 7.84 1.45
N GLU A 510 -26.76 8.06 2.42
CA GLU A 510 -28.13 7.51 2.40
C GLU A 510 -28.95 8.03 1.22
N GLU A 511 -28.83 9.32 0.89
CA GLU A 511 -29.45 9.91 -0.29
C GLU A 511 -28.94 9.27 -1.59
N MET A 512 -27.61 9.07 -1.70
CA MET A 512 -27.01 8.35 -2.84
C MET A 512 -27.51 6.92 -2.94
N LEU A 513 -27.70 6.23 -1.81
CA LEU A 513 -28.20 4.86 -1.78
C LEU A 513 -29.66 4.79 -2.26
N SER A 514 -30.50 5.75 -1.85
CA SER A 514 -31.86 5.90 -2.37
C SER A 514 -31.88 6.21 -3.87
N LYS A 515 -30.98 7.07 -4.36
CA LYS A 515 -30.84 7.40 -5.80
C LYS A 515 -30.38 6.20 -6.61
N ALA A 516 -29.39 5.44 -6.12
CA ALA A 516 -28.91 4.22 -6.75
C ALA A 516 -30.04 3.19 -6.89
N ARG A 517 -30.85 2.98 -5.83
CA ARG A 517 -32.03 2.10 -5.88
C ARG A 517 -33.07 2.49 -6.93
N ALA A 518 -33.23 3.78 -7.19
CA ALA A 518 -34.21 4.27 -8.16
C ALA A 518 -33.68 4.27 -9.61
N GLY A 519 -32.36 4.44 -9.80
CA GLY A 519 -31.75 4.69 -11.10
C GLY A 519 -30.85 3.57 -11.65
N ASP A 520 -30.27 2.74 -10.79
CA ASP A 520 -29.38 1.64 -11.20
C ASP A 520 -30.13 0.30 -11.26
N THR A 521 -29.66 -0.60 -12.12
CA THR A 521 -30.25 -1.95 -12.27
C THR A 521 -29.19 -3.04 -12.39
N GLY A 522 -29.57 -4.28 -12.05
CA GLY A 522 -28.71 -5.45 -12.16
C GLY A 522 -27.45 -5.38 -11.28
N VAL A 523 -26.34 -5.91 -11.80
CA VAL A 523 -25.05 -5.99 -11.08
C VAL A 523 -24.55 -4.63 -10.60
N LYS A 524 -24.81 -3.55 -11.37
CA LYS A 524 -24.39 -2.19 -10.98
C LYS A 524 -25.08 -1.74 -9.69
N LEU A 525 -26.37 -2.03 -9.54
CA LEU A 525 -27.13 -1.72 -8.32
C LEU A 525 -26.58 -2.50 -7.12
N GLU A 526 -26.37 -3.82 -7.27
CA GLU A 526 -25.86 -4.66 -6.17
C GLU A 526 -24.48 -4.21 -5.68
N VAL A 527 -23.59 -3.83 -6.61
CA VAL A 527 -22.26 -3.30 -6.29
C VAL A 527 -22.38 -1.94 -5.59
N ASN A 528 -23.18 -1.01 -6.13
CA ASN A 528 -23.35 0.32 -5.58
C ASN A 528 -23.98 0.29 -4.17
N GLU A 529 -24.99 -0.56 -3.93
CA GLU A 529 -25.59 -0.73 -2.60
C GLU A 529 -24.59 -1.28 -1.58
N ARG A 530 -23.77 -2.28 -1.97
CA ARG A 530 -22.76 -2.86 -1.07
C ARG A 530 -21.70 -1.83 -0.70
N ILE A 531 -21.20 -1.08 -1.68
CA ILE A 531 -20.20 -0.02 -1.45
C ILE A 531 -20.78 1.07 -0.55
N LEU A 532 -21.92 1.65 -0.92
CA LEU A 532 -22.55 2.72 -0.14
C LEU A 532 -22.92 2.25 1.27
N GLY A 533 -23.44 1.03 1.43
CA GLY A 533 -23.73 0.46 2.74
C GLY A 533 -22.49 0.31 3.62
N SER A 534 -21.35 -0.09 3.04
CA SER A 534 -20.07 -0.13 3.76
C SER A 534 -19.58 1.27 4.15
N CYS A 535 -19.75 2.28 3.26
CA CYS A 535 -19.41 3.67 3.55
C CYS A 535 -20.29 4.26 4.67
N THR A 536 -21.58 3.93 4.70
CA THR A 536 -22.49 4.31 5.80
C THR A 536 -22.01 3.72 7.12
N GLY A 537 -21.65 2.43 7.15
CA GLY A 537 -21.09 1.79 8.34
C GLY A 537 -19.81 2.46 8.84
N LEU A 538 -18.92 2.88 7.93
CA LEU A 538 -17.73 3.64 8.29
C LEU A 538 -18.07 5.02 8.89
N MET A 539 -18.98 5.78 8.29
CA MET A 539 -19.40 7.08 8.85
C MET A 539 -20.04 6.94 10.24
N GLN A 540 -20.85 5.92 10.47
CA GLN A 540 -21.43 5.63 11.78
C GLN A 540 -20.35 5.30 12.82
N ALA A 541 -19.35 4.47 12.46
CA ALA A 541 -18.22 4.17 13.35
C ALA A 541 -17.41 5.43 13.69
N ILE A 542 -17.20 6.33 12.71
CA ILE A 542 -16.51 7.61 12.92
C ILE A 542 -17.33 8.53 13.81
N GLN A 543 -18.66 8.59 13.65
CA GLN A 543 -19.53 9.37 14.53
C GLN A 543 -19.39 8.93 15.99
N VAL A 544 -19.42 7.63 16.26
CA VAL A 544 -19.20 7.06 17.60
C VAL A 544 -17.82 7.42 18.14
N LEU A 545 -16.78 7.40 17.30
CA LEU A 545 -15.42 7.78 17.67
C LEU A 545 -15.31 9.26 18.06
N VAL A 546 -15.88 10.17 17.26
CA VAL A 546 -15.85 11.62 17.52
C VAL A 546 -16.59 11.94 18.83
N LEU A 547 -17.74 11.30 19.06
CA LEU A 547 -18.49 11.44 20.32
C LEU A 547 -17.70 10.90 21.52
N SER A 548 -17.12 9.70 21.39
CA SER A 548 -16.27 9.11 22.45
C SER A 548 -15.03 9.97 22.74
N SER A 549 -14.46 10.60 21.71
CA SER A 549 -13.33 11.53 21.84
C SER A 549 -13.74 12.79 22.61
N LYS A 550 -14.92 13.34 22.33
CA LYS A 550 -15.48 14.48 23.04
C LYS A 550 -15.76 14.16 24.51
N ASP A 551 -16.30 12.98 24.81
CA ASP A 551 -16.56 12.55 26.18
C ASP A 551 -15.27 12.36 26.98
N LEU A 552 -14.23 11.80 26.35
CA LEU A 552 -12.90 11.70 26.97
C LEU A 552 -12.29 13.09 27.22
N GLN A 553 -12.37 14.02 26.26
CA GLN A 553 -11.89 15.39 26.44
C GLN A 553 -12.59 16.08 27.63
N ARG A 554 -13.91 15.90 27.77
CA ARG A 554 -14.69 16.43 28.89
C ARG A 554 -14.21 15.87 30.24
N GLU A 555 -14.00 14.57 30.34
CA GLU A 555 -13.46 13.92 31.55
C GLU A 555 -12.06 14.45 31.92
N ILE A 556 -11.17 14.60 30.93
CA ILE A 556 -9.81 15.14 31.13
C ILE A 556 -9.89 16.56 31.68
N VAL A 557 -10.76 17.39 31.12
CA VAL A 557 -10.93 18.78 31.55
C VAL A 557 -11.55 18.83 32.96
N GLU A 558 -12.57 18.02 33.23
CA GLU A 558 -13.25 17.97 34.54
C GLU A 558 -12.31 17.50 35.65
N SER A 559 -11.50 16.47 35.39
CA SER A 559 -10.51 15.95 36.34
C SER A 559 -9.28 16.85 36.48
N GLY A 560 -8.85 17.52 35.41
CA GLY A 560 -7.60 18.28 35.37
C GLY A 560 -7.70 19.78 35.67
N ARG A 561 -8.89 20.39 35.60
CA ARG A 561 -9.05 21.85 35.75
C ARG A 561 -8.95 22.35 37.20
N GLY A 562 -9.24 21.51 38.19
CA GLY A 562 -9.33 21.94 39.59
C GLY A 562 -10.34 23.09 39.74
N ALA A 563 -9.89 24.22 40.30
CA ALA A 563 -10.72 25.43 40.45
C ALA A 563 -10.81 26.30 39.18
N ALA A 564 -10.04 25.99 38.12
CA ALA A 564 -10.04 26.76 36.87
C ALA A 564 -11.28 26.46 36.01
N SER A 565 -11.62 27.40 35.14
CA SER A 565 -12.66 27.19 34.12
C SER A 565 -12.17 26.23 33.00
N PRO A 566 -13.07 25.54 32.28
CA PRO A 566 -12.70 24.73 31.11
C PRO A 566 -11.88 25.50 30.06
N LYS A 567 -12.24 26.78 29.82
CA LYS A 567 -11.52 27.65 28.88
C LYS A 567 -10.08 27.90 29.33
N GLU A 568 -9.88 28.20 30.62
CA GLU A 568 -8.55 28.36 31.19
C GLU A 568 -7.73 27.07 31.14
N PHE A 569 -8.36 25.90 31.30
CA PHE A 569 -7.66 24.63 31.18
C PHE A 569 -7.14 24.40 29.76
N TYR A 570 -7.96 24.65 28.74
CA TYR A 570 -7.54 24.56 27.34
C TYR A 570 -6.47 25.60 26.97
N ALA A 571 -6.57 26.82 27.50
CA ALA A 571 -5.57 27.87 27.32
C ALA A 571 -4.22 27.48 27.94
N LYS A 572 -4.22 26.91 29.16
CA LYS A 572 -3.01 26.42 29.85
C LYS A 572 -2.38 25.21 29.15
N ASN A 573 -3.19 24.40 28.49
CA ASN A 573 -2.74 23.23 27.71
C ASN A 573 -2.80 23.52 26.20
N SER A 574 -2.37 24.71 25.75
CA SER A 574 -2.55 25.19 24.37
C SER A 574 -2.10 24.21 23.29
N ARG A 575 -0.90 23.62 23.40
CA ARG A 575 -0.38 22.62 22.44
C ARG A 575 -1.28 21.38 22.29
N TRP A 576 -1.85 20.92 23.40
CA TRP A 576 -2.77 19.78 23.38
C TRP A 576 -4.08 20.18 22.70
N THR A 577 -4.61 21.35 23.02
CA THR A 577 -5.82 21.91 22.40
C THR A 577 -5.65 22.13 20.89
N GLU A 578 -4.51 22.65 20.45
CA GLU A 578 -4.18 22.82 19.03
C GLU A 578 -4.10 21.48 18.30
N GLY A 579 -3.47 20.46 18.92
CA GLY A 579 -3.43 19.10 18.37
C GLY A 579 -4.82 18.49 18.20
N LEU A 580 -5.71 18.70 19.16
CA LEU A 580 -7.11 18.27 19.07
C LEU A 580 -7.86 18.97 17.93
N ILE A 581 -7.75 20.29 17.83
CA ILE A 581 -8.39 21.09 16.77
C ILE A 581 -7.91 20.62 15.40
N SER A 582 -6.59 20.44 15.23
CA SER A 582 -6.01 20.01 13.96
C SER A 582 -6.47 18.60 13.57
N ALA A 583 -6.44 17.65 14.51
CA ALA A 583 -6.88 16.29 14.24
C ALA A 583 -8.39 16.21 13.94
N SER A 584 -9.20 17.00 14.65
CA SER A 584 -10.65 17.10 14.40
C SER A 584 -10.94 17.62 12.99
N LYS A 585 -10.26 18.70 12.57
CA LYS A 585 -10.37 19.26 11.20
C LYS A 585 -10.05 18.22 10.13
N ALA A 586 -8.98 17.45 10.32
CA ALA A 586 -8.56 16.41 9.38
C ALA A 586 -9.63 15.32 9.23
N VAL A 587 -10.31 14.93 10.32
CA VAL A 587 -11.44 13.98 10.29
C VAL A 587 -12.63 14.56 9.52
N GLY A 588 -13.03 15.81 9.79
CA GLY A 588 -14.15 16.45 9.12
C GLY A 588 -13.93 16.62 7.60
N TRP A 589 -12.72 17.02 7.21
CA TRP A 589 -12.33 17.10 5.81
C TRP A 589 -12.31 15.71 5.14
N GLY A 590 -11.72 14.71 5.81
CA GLY A 590 -11.70 13.33 5.33
C GLY A 590 -13.10 12.76 5.07
N ALA A 591 -14.07 13.06 5.94
CA ALA A 591 -15.46 12.63 5.77
C ALA A 591 -16.09 13.21 4.49
N THR A 592 -15.84 14.49 4.21
CA THR A 592 -16.36 15.17 3.01
C THR A 592 -15.74 14.58 1.74
N VAL A 593 -14.42 14.44 1.72
CA VAL A 593 -13.68 13.90 0.56
C VAL A 593 -14.05 12.44 0.27
N MET A 594 -14.26 11.63 1.31
CA MET A 594 -14.70 10.25 1.14
C MET A 594 -16.09 10.17 0.48
N VAL A 595 -17.02 11.02 0.88
CA VAL A 595 -18.37 11.06 0.29
C VAL A 595 -18.34 11.52 -1.16
N ASP A 596 -17.53 12.53 -1.48
CA ASP A 596 -17.35 12.97 -2.86
C ASP A 596 -16.75 11.85 -3.74
N ALA A 597 -15.77 11.11 -3.24
CA ALA A 597 -15.22 9.96 -3.94
C ALA A 597 -16.26 8.84 -4.14
N ALA A 598 -17.08 8.55 -3.11
CA ALA A 598 -18.15 7.57 -3.20
C ALA A 598 -19.23 7.97 -4.23
N ASP A 599 -19.61 9.25 -4.27
CA ASP A 599 -20.55 9.80 -5.24
C ASP A 599 -20.04 9.63 -6.69
N LEU A 600 -18.77 9.98 -6.92
CA LEU A 600 -18.16 9.83 -8.24
C LEU A 600 -18.10 8.36 -8.68
N VAL A 601 -17.75 7.44 -7.77
CA VAL A 601 -17.73 5.99 -8.04
C VAL A 601 -19.11 5.46 -8.41
N VAL A 602 -20.15 5.83 -7.66
CA VAL A 602 -21.54 5.40 -7.93
C VAL A 602 -22.05 5.94 -9.26
N GLN A 603 -21.69 7.18 -9.60
CA GLN A 603 -21.98 7.78 -10.91
C GLN A 603 -21.20 7.15 -12.07
N GLY A 604 -20.20 6.29 -11.79
CA GLY A 604 -19.32 5.70 -12.81
C GLY A 604 -18.30 6.67 -13.41
N LYS A 605 -18.11 7.85 -12.80
CA LYS A 605 -17.12 8.86 -13.22
C LYS A 605 -15.85 8.82 -12.37
N GLY A 606 -15.92 8.23 -11.19
CA GLY A 606 -14.84 8.10 -10.22
C GLY A 606 -14.10 6.78 -10.32
N LYS A 607 -12.92 6.73 -9.69
CA LYS A 607 -12.09 5.52 -9.63
C LYS A 607 -12.32 4.80 -8.31
N PHE A 608 -12.46 3.48 -8.35
CA PHE A 608 -12.56 2.65 -7.14
C PHE A 608 -11.33 2.79 -6.24
N GLU A 609 -10.15 3.01 -6.82
CA GLU A 609 -8.90 3.26 -6.11
C GLU A 609 -8.93 4.54 -5.27
N GLU A 610 -9.59 5.59 -5.76
CA GLU A 610 -9.71 6.86 -5.05
C GLU A 610 -10.55 6.68 -3.78
N LEU A 611 -11.68 5.97 -3.88
CA LEU A 611 -12.50 5.62 -2.72
C LEU A 611 -11.73 4.79 -1.68
N MET A 612 -10.90 3.83 -2.12
CA MET A 612 -10.05 3.05 -1.21
C MET A 612 -9.03 3.93 -0.48
N VAL A 613 -8.38 4.86 -1.19
CA VAL A 613 -7.40 5.79 -0.59
C VAL A 613 -8.09 6.71 0.41
N CYS A 614 -9.20 7.34 0.04
CA CYS A 614 -9.96 8.21 0.96
C CYS A 614 -10.39 7.47 2.23
N SER A 615 -10.77 6.20 2.11
CA SER A 615 -11.14 5.34 3.25
C SER A 615 -9.96 5.06 4.20
N HIS A 616 -8.74 4.96 3.67
CA HIS A 616 -7.53 4.82 4.49
C HIS A 616 -7.11 6.15 5.13
N GLU A 617 -7.18 7.25 4.39
CA GLU A 617 -6.81 8.58 4.89
C GLU A 617 -7.73 9.02 6.04
N ILE A 618 -9.04 8.80 5.93
CA ILE A 618 -9.97 9.14 7.03
C ILE A 618 -9.71 8.28 8.28
N ALA A 619 -9.37 6.99 8.13
CA ALA A 619 -8.98 6.14 9.24
C ALA A 619 -7.71 6.66 9.93
N ALA A 620 -6.70 7.07 9.15
CA ALA A 620 -5.49 7.69 9.67
C ALA A 620 -5.78 8.99 10.44
N SER A 621 -6.64 9.87 9.91
CA SER A 621 -7.09 11.09 10.60
C SER A 621 -7.80 10.77 11.92
N THR A 622 -8.65 9.73 11.96
CA THR A 622 -9.29 9.32 13.22
C THR A 622 -8.30 8.74 14.22
N ALA A 623 -7.27 8.02 13.77
CA ALA A 623 -6.21 7.52 14.64
C ALA A 623 -5.38 8.67 15.22
N GLN A 624 -5.12 9.73 14.43
CA GLN A 624 -4.49 10.95 14.91
C GLN A 624 -5.35 11.64 15.98
N LEU A 625 -6.66 11.71 15.80
CA LEU A 625 -7.57 12.26 16.81
C LEU A 625 -7.55 11.44 18.11
N VAL A 626 -7.52 10.11 18.01
CA VAL A 626 -7.38 9.22 19.19
C VAL A 626 -6.05 9.44 19.90
N ALA A 627 -4.96 9.58 19.16
CA ALA A 627 -3.64 9.86 19.71
C ALA A 627 -3.62 11.22 20.43
N ALA A 628 -4.17 12.27 19.81
CA ALA A 628 -4.29 13.60 20.40
C ALA A 628 -5.13 13.59 21.69
N SER A 629 -6.28 12.90 21.70
CA SER A 629 -7.14 12.77 22.88
C SER A 629 -6.50 11.95 24.01
N LYS A 630 -5.62 10.99 23.68
CA LYS A 630 -4.95 10.13 24.66
C LYS A 630 -3.84 10.83 25.47
N VAL A 631 -3.22 11.89 24.94
CA VAL A 631 -2.03 12.54 25.55
C VAL A 631 -2.23 12.93 27.03
N LYS A 632 -3.45 13.35 27.38
CA LYS A 632 -3.82 13.82 28.73
C LYS A 632 -4.81 12.90 29.45
N ALA A 633 -5.13 11.75 28.87
CA ALA A 633 -6.06 10.78 29.44
C ALA A 633 -5.40 9.93 30.53
N ASP A 634 -6.16 9.58 31.56
CA ASP A 634 -5.76 8.51 32.49
C ASP A 634 -5.77 7.16 31.76
N LYS A 635 -4.80 6.29 32.09
CA LYS A 635 -4.67 4.95 31.52
C LYS A 635 -5.85 4.07 31.91
N ASP A 636 -6.42 4.29 33.09
CA ASP A 636 -7.53 3.50 33.64
C ASP A 636 -8.90 4.15 33.35
N SER A 637 -8.94 5.18 32.49
CA SER A 637 -10.19 5.83 32.09
C SER A 637 -11.10 4.91 31.26
N ALA A 638 -12.34 4.75 31.71
CA ALA A 638 -13.37 4.01 30.97
C ALA A 638 -13.67 4.64 29.60
N ASN A 639 -13.61 5.98 29.49
CA ASN A 639 -13.84 6.68 28.23
C ASN A 639 -12.65 6.52 27.26
N LEU A 640 -11.42 6.37 27.77
CA LEU A 640 -10.28 6.00 26.94
C LEU A 640 -10.44 4.61 26.34
N SER A 641 -10.92 3.63 27.12
CA SER A 641 -11.21 2.28 26.61
C SER A 641 -12.30 2.31 25.53
N LYS A 642 -13.39 3.06 25.74
CA LYS A 642 -14.45 3.25 24.73
C LYS A 642 -13.91 3.89 23.44
N LEU A 643 -13.08 4.92 23.57
CA LEU A 643 -12.46 5.58 22.41
C LEU A 643 -11.55 4.62 21.62
N GLN A 644 -10.78 3.78 22.32
CA GLN A 644 -9.95 2.76 21.67
C GLN A 644 -10.79 1.69 20.95
N GLN A 645 -11.92 1.28 21.55
CA GLN A 645 -12.86 0.37 20.91
C GLN A 645 -13.49 0.99 19.66
N ALA A 646 -13.91 2.26 19.73
CA ALA A 646 -14.44 2.99 18.58
C ALA A 646 -13.39 3.09 17.45
N SER A 647 -12.11 3.32 17.79
CA SER A 647 -11.01 3.31 16.81
C SER A 647 -10.83 1.97 16.11
N ARG A 648 -10.98 0.84 16.81
CA ARG A 648 -10.98 -0.49 16.17
C ARG A 648 -12.17 -0.66 15.24
N GLY A 649 -13.36 -0.22 15.66
CA GLY A 649 -14.56 -0.24 14.82
C GLY A 649 -14.40 0.56 13.52
N VAL A 650 -13.73 1.72 13.57
CA VAL A 650 -13.39 2.50 12.36
C VAL A 650 -12.45 1.72 11.43
N ASN A 651 -11.40 1.08 11.97
CA ASN A 651 -10.47 0.29 11.16
C ASN A 651 -11.16 -0.92 10.50
N GLU A 652 -12.05 -1.60 11.22
CA GLU A 652 -12.85 -2.73 10.70
C GLU A 652 -13.81 -2.26 9.60
N ALA A 653 -14.49 -1.13 9.80
CA ALA A 653 -15.37 -0.56 8.79
C ALA A 653 -14.59 -0.08 7.54
N THR A 654 -13.41 0.52 7.71
CA THR A 654 -12.51 0.86 6.59
C THR A 654 -12.10 -0.37 5.80
N ALA A 655 -11.73 -1.46 6.47
CA ALA A 655 -11.42 -2.72 5.81
C ALA A 655 -12.62 -3.27 5.02
N SER A 656 -13.84 -3.15 5.57
CA SER A 656 -15.09 -3.52 4.89
C SER A 656 -15.35 -2.69 3.63
N VAL A 657 -15.10 -1.37 3.68
CA VAL A 657 -15.21 -0.49 2.49
C VAL A 657 -14.21 -0.91 1.41
N VAL A 658 -12.95 -1.13 1.77
CA VAL A 658 -11.91 -1.54 0.81
C VAL A 658 -12.24 -2.90 0.19
N ALA A 659 -12.70 -3.85 1.00
CA ALA A 659 -13.13 -5.17 0.53
C ALA A 659 -14.34 -5.08 -0.43
N SER A 660 -15.36 -4.30 -0.05
CA SER A 660 -16.56 -4.08 -0.86
C SER A 660 -16.25 -3.38 -2.18
N THR A 661 -15.37 -2.38 -2.14
CA THR A 661 -14.90 -1.61 -3.30
C THR A 661 -14.09 -2.49 -4.26
N LYS A 662 -13.18 -3.32 -3.73
CA LYS A 662 -12.39 -4.27 -4.53
C LYS A 662 -13.26 -5.37 -5.16
N SER A 663 -14.19 -5.93 -4.40
CA SER A 663 -15.16 -6.91 -4.91
C SER A 663 -16.07 -6.28 -5.96
N GLY A 664 -16.51 -5.04 -5.75
CA GLY A 664 -17.35 -4.29 -6.67
C GLY A 664 -16.66 -4.02 -8.00
N LYS A 665 -15.41 -3.57 -7.94
CA LYS A 665 -14.54 -3.38 -9.11
C LYS A 665 -14.44 -4.67 -9.94
N SER A 666 -14.13 -5.79 -9.30
CA SER A 666 -14.00 -7.08 -9.99
C SER A 666 -15.31 -7.53 -10.66
N GLN A 667 -16.46 -7.35 -10.00
CA GLN A 667 -17.77 -7.75 -10.55
C GLN A 667 -18.20 -6.91 -11.75
N ILE A 668 -17.75 -5.64 -11.83
CA ILE A 668 -18.01 -4.77 -12.97
C ILE A 668 -17.06 -5.10 -14.13
N GLU A 669 -15.77 -5.33 -13.85
CA GLU A 669 -14.75 -5.64 -14.87
C GLU A 669 -14.89 -7.05 -15.45
N GLU A 670 -15.32 -8.05 -14.66
CA GLU A 670 -15.47 -9.46 -15.12
C GLU A 670 -16.59 -9.63 -16.16
N LYS A 671 -17.51 -8.66 -16.27
CA LYS A 671 -18.56 -8.65 -17.29
C LYS A 671 -18.08 -8.20 -18.68
N ASP A 672 -16.93 -7.53 -18.77
CA ASP A 672 -16.23 -7.23 -20.04
C ASP A 672 -15.34 -8.40 -20.49
N SER A 673 -15.77 -9.64 -20.24
CA SER A 673 -15.01 -10.86 -20.57
C SER A 673 -14.73 -10.90 -22.07
N MET A 674 -13.45 -11.02 -22.43
CA MET A 674 -12.97 -10.99 -23.82
C MET A 674 -13.61 -12.11 -24.64
N ASP A 675 -14.56 -11.74 -25.50
CA ASP A 675 -15.18 -12.65 -26.45
C ASP A 675 -14.33 -12.72 -27.74
N PHE A 676 -13.54 -13.79 -27.85
CA PHE A 676 -12.69 -14.05 -29.02
C PHE A 676 -13.44 -14.78 -30.15
N SER A 677 -14.71 -15.14 -29.95
CA SER A 677 -15.47 -16.05 -30.84
C SER A 677 -15.66 -15.49 -32.26
N SER A 678 -15.56 -14.18 -32.43
CA SER A 678 -15.81 -13.47 -33.69
C SER A 678 -14.55 -12.92 -34.37
N MET A 679 -13.36 -13.13 -33.81
CA MET A 679 -12.12 -12.53 -34.30
C MET A 679 -11.29 -13.47 -35.17
N THR A 680 -10.75 -12.93 -36.27
CA THR A 680 -9.78 -13.60 -37.13
C THR A 680 -8.38 -13.62 -36.51
N LEU A 681 -7.52 -14.56 -36.94
CA LEU A 681 -6.13 -14.69 -36.46
C LEU A 681 -5.33 -13.39 -36.55
N THR A 682 -5.51 -12.62 -37.63
CA THR A 682 -4.82 -11.33 -37.82
C THR A 682 -5.32 -10.27 -36.85
N GLN A 683 -6.63 -10.25 -36.54
CA GLN A 683 -7.20 -9.34 -35.55
C GLN A 683 -6.71 -9.69 -34.14
N ILE A 684 -6.58 -10.98 -33.81
CA ILE A 684 -6.03 -11.45 -32.54
C ILE A 684 -4.57 -11.01 -32.39
N LYS A 685 -3.71 -11.24 -33.39
CA LYS A 685 -2.31 -10.79 -33.35
C LYS A 685 -2.17 -9.27 -33.23
N ARG A 686 -3.07 -8.51 -33.87
CA ARG A 686 -3.09 -7.05 -33.73
C ARG A 686 -3.48 -6.63 -32.32
N GLN A 687 -4.54 -7.22 -31.75
CA GLN A 687 -4.94 -6.97 -30.36
C GLN A 687 -3.87 -7.40 -29.36
N GLU A 688 -3.15 -8.49 -29.62
CA GLU A 688 -2.02 -8.93 -28.79
C GLU A 688 -0.92 -7.87 -28.80
N MET A 689 -0.53 -7.38 -29.98
CA MET A 689 0.48 -6.33 -30.12
C MET A 689 0.03 -5.02 -29.46
N ASP A 690 -1.23 -4.62 -29.66
CA ASP A 690 -1.82 -3.44 -29.02
C ASP A 690 -1.86 -3.59 -27.48
N SER A 691 -2.13 -4.80 -26.98
CA SER A 691 -2.12 -5.11 -25.55
C SER A 691 -0.69 -5.08 -24.97
N GLN A 692 0.30 -5.60 -25.70
CA GLN A 692 1.72 -5.51 -25.31
C GLN A 692 2.20 -4.05 -25.22
N VAL A 693 1.80 -3.21 -26.18
CA VAL A 693 2.09 -1.76 -26.11
C VAL A 693 1.44 -1.14 -24.88
N ARG A 694 0.17 -1.45 -24.62
CA ARG A 694 -0.55 -0.94 -23.45
C ARG A 694 0.08 -1.40 -22.12
N VAL A 695 0.62 -2.62 -22.05
CA VAL A 695 1.36 -3.10 -20.87
C VAL A 695 2.59 -2.22 -20.62
N LEU A 696 3.41 -1.97 -21.63
CA LEU A 696 4.61 -1.13 -21.49
C LEU A 696 4.27 0.31 -21.10
N GLU A 697 3.20 0.87 -21.65
CA GLU A 697 2.70 2.20 -21.28
C GLU A 697 2.26 2.25 -19.81
N LEU A 698 1.50 1.25 -19.35
CA LEU A 698 1.04 1.17 -17.96
C LEU A 698 2.18 0.95 -16.98
N GLU A 699 3.20 0.15 -17.33
CA GLU A 699 4.41 -0.02 -16.50
C GLU A 699 5.17 1.30 -16.32
N ASN A 700 5.31 2.08 -17.40
CA ASN A 700 5.93 3.39 -17.35
C ASN A 700 5.10 4.39 -16.52
N GLN A 701 3.78 4.41 -16.70
CA GLN A 701 2.87 5.25 -15.89
C GLN A 701 2.92 4.88 -14.40
N LEU A 702 2.91 3.58 -14.08
CA LEU A 702 3.02 3.07 -12.72
C LEU A 702 4.32 3.52 -12.05
N GLN A 703 5.44 3.47 -12.79
CA GLN A 703 6.73 3.91 -12.27
C GLN A 703 6.74 5.42 -11.97
N LYS A 704 6.15 6.24 -12.86
CA LYS A 704 6.01 7.69 -12.65
C LYS A 704 5.14 8.03 -11.45
N GLU A 705 3.98 7.40 -11.31
CA GLU A 705 3.08 7.64 -10.18
C GLU A 705 3.70 7.19 -8.85
N ARG A 706 4.47 6.08 -8.84
CA ARG A 706 5.24 5.68 -7.65
C ARG A 706 6.28 6.71 -7.24
N GLN A 707 7.01 7.28 -8.21
CA GLN A 707 7.98 8.34 -7.92
C GLN A 707 7.28 9.58 -7.35
N LYS A 708 6.20 10.03 -7.99
CA LYS A 708 5.40 11.17 -7.53
C LYS A 708 4.81 10.95 -6.15
N LEU A 709 4.28 9.75 -5.86
CA LEU A 709 3.77 9.40 -4.52
C LEU A 709 4.88 9.44 -3.47
N GLY A 710 6.09 8.98 -3.82
CA GLY A 710 7.27 9.09 -2.95
C GLY A 710 7.64 10.54 -2.65
N GLU A 711 7.63 11.42 -3.66
CA GLU A 711 7.89 12.85 -3.52
C GLU A 711 6.82 13.55 -2.66
N LEU A 712 5.54 13.24 -2.87
CA LEU A 712 4.43 13.76 -2.06
C LEU A 712 4.53 13.33 -0.60
N ARG A 713 4.85 12.06 -0.34
CA ARG A 713 5.07 11.57 1.02
C ARG A 713 6.26 12.26 1.68
N LYS A 714 7.35 12.45 0.95
CA LYS A 714 8.51 13.21 1.45
C LYS A 714 8.10 14.63 1.84
N LYS A 715 7.33 15.32 0.99
CA LYS A 715 6.80 16.66 1.28
C LYS A 715 5.85 16.67 2.48
N HIS A 716 5.00 15.65 2.62
CA HIS A 716 4.12 15.50 3.77
C HIS A 716 4.91 15.39 5.08
N TYR A 717 5.99 14.59 5.11
CA TYR A 717 6.87 14.49 6.27
C TYR A 717 7.68 15.77 6.53
N GLU A 718 8.16 16.45 5.49
CA GLU A 718 8.83 17.75 5.63
C GLU A 718 7.89 18.77 6.30
N LEU A 719 6.63 18.84 5.85
CA LEU A 719 5.63 19.74 6.43
C LEU A 719 5.20 19.32 7.84
N ALA A 720 5.04 18.02 8.10
CA ALA A 720 4.68 17.49 9.42
C ALA A 720 5.81 17.67 10.46
N GLY A 721 7.07 17.42 10.09
CA GLY A 721 8.23 17.62 10.96
C GLY A 721 8.49 19.09 11.29
N VAL A 722 8.22 20.00 10.35
CA VAL A 722 8.26 21.45 10.59
C VAL A 722 7.14 21.92 11.54
N ALA A 723 5.98 21.23 11.56
CA ALA A 723 4.89 21.51 12.49
C ALA A 723 5.14 20.97 13.91
N GLU A 724 5.90 19.87 14.06
CA GLU A 724 6.20 19.25 15.36
C GLU A 724 7.57 19.63 15.96
N GLY A 725 8.41 20.36 15.23
CA GLY A 725 9.68 20.92 15.74
C GLY A 725 10.84 19.92 15.83
N TRP A 726 10.91 18.95 14.92
CA TRP A 726 12.03 18.00 14.82
C TRP A 726 12.94 18.44 13.67
N GLU A 727 14.00 19.20 13.98
CA GLU A 727 15.14 19.35 13.07
C GLU A 727 16.10 18.17 13.31
N GLU A 728 16.20 17.25 12.36
CA GLU A 728 17.39 16.40 12.22
C GLU A 728 18.35 17.07 11.23
N ASP A 729 19.53 17.45 11.72
CA ASP A 729 20.66 17.91 10.93
C ASP A 729 21.05 16.86 9.88
N ALA A 730 20.72 17.10 8.61
CA ALA A 730 21.20 16.29 7.50
C ALA A 730 22.15 17.10 6.60
N SER A 731 23.44 17.08 6.95
CA SER A 731 24.52 17.23 5.95
C SER A 731 25.14 15.84 5.69
N PRO A 732 25.56 15.52 4.45
CA PRO A 732 25.91 14.14 4.09
C PRO A 732 27.34 13.81 4.55
N PRO A 733 27.60 12.67 5.20
CA PRO A 733 28.97 12.28 5.50
C PRO A 733 29.57 11.49 4.33
N THR A 734 30.73 11.95 3.89
CA THR A 734 31.63 11.18 3.03
C THR A 734 32.26 10.06 3.87
N GLN A 735 31.93 8.81 3.51
CA GLN A 735 32.64 7.55 3.74
C GLN A 735 33.51 7.40 5.01
N LEU A 736 33.11 6.51 5.92
CA LEU A 736 33.92 5.37 6.40
C LEU A 736 33.10 4.47 7.36
N LEU A 737 32.90 3.21 6.93
CA LEU A 737 32.75 2.00 7.75
C LEU A 737 31.88 2.01 9.03
N GLY A 738 30.63 1.56 8.86
CA GLY A 738 30.07 0.42 9.62
C GLY A 738 29.56 0.65 11.04
N ALA A 739 28.27 0.94 11.18
CA ALA A 739 27.41 0.47 12.28
C ALA A 739 25.94 0.56 11.84
N ALA A 740 25.13 -0.37 12.32
CA ALA A 740 23.75 -0.59 11.92
C ALA A 740 22.79 0.39 12.61
N GLU A 741 21.83 0.94 11.85
CA GLU A 741 20.58 1.47 12.39
C GLU A 741 19.41 0.59 11.93
N LEU A 742 18.92 -0.21 12.88
CA LEU A 742 17.59 -0.82 12.86
C LEU A 742 16.75 0.00 13.84
N GLY A 743 15.66 0.60 13.36
CA GLY A 743 14.77 1.36 14.23
C GLY A 743 13.58 1.96 13.49
N TRP A 744 12.73 1.14 12.86
CA TRP A 744 11.40 1.57 12.42
C TRP A 744 10.37 1.15 13.48
N CYS A 745 9.79 2.14 14.15
CA CYS A 745 8.68 1.97 15.07
C CYS A 745 7.37 2.00 14.27
N VAL A 746 6.89 0.81 13.87
CA VAL A 746 5.49 0.61 13.47
C VAL A 746 4.69 0.40 14.75
N ILE A 747 3.76 1.30 15.02
CA ILE A 747 2.77 1.12 16.09
C ILE A 747 1.74 0.09 15.57
N LEU A 748 1.93 -1.17 15.94
CA LEU A 748 0.90 -2.21 16.00
C LEU A 748 0.78 -2.66 17.47
N PRO A 749 -0.43 -3.05 17.94
CA PRO A 749 -0.74 -3.14 19.36
C PRO A 749 -0.15 -4.42 19.98
N VAL A 750 0.67 -4.28 21.02
CA VAL A 750 1.07 -5.40 21.88
C VAL A 750 0.33 -5.29 23.19
N GLY A 751 -0.73 -6.09 23.32
CA GLY A 751 -1.23 -6.58 24.59
C GLY A 751 -1.10 -8.09 24.60
N ALA A 752 -0.02 -8.62 25.20
CA ALA A 752 0.06 -9.99 25.71
C ALA A 752 1.36 -10.20 26.51
N LEU A 753 1.17 -10.53 27.79
CA LEU A 753 2.10 -11.14 28.75
C LEU A 753 3.33 -10.36 29.23
N ARG A 754 3.27 -10.01 30.52
CA ARG A 754 4.37 -9.55 31.37
C ARG A 754 4.66 -10.66 32.38
N VAL A 755 5.88 -11.22 32.37
CA VAL A 755 6.46 -11.97 33.51
C VAL A 755 7.92 -11.50 33.65
N PRO A 756 8.44 -11.22 34.86
CA PRO A 756 9.60 -10.36 35.05
C PRO A 756 10.91 -11.16 35.14
N LEU A 757 11.97 -10.68 34.47
CA LEU A 757 13.35 -11.03 34.82
C LEU A 757 14.15 -9.75 35.10
N ALA A 758 14.19 -9.38 36.37
CA ALA A 758 15.16 -8.48 36.94
C ALA A 758 16.25 -9.32 37.62
N ALA A 759 17.33 -9.63 36.91
CA ALA A 759 18.63 -10.00 37.48
C ALA A 759 19.65 -10.19 36.33
N VAL A 760 20.91 -9.90 36.58
CA VAL A 760 22.08 -10.11 35.68
C VAL A 760 22.36 -8.99 34.67
N ARG A 761 22.63 -7.78 35.17
CA ARG A 761 23.55 -6.85 34.49
C ARG A 761 24.41 -6.09 35.49
N ALA A 762 25.32 -6.81 36.15
CA ALA A 762 26.45 -6.21 36.87
C ALA A 762 27.56 -7.24 37.08
N ARG A 763 28.49 -7.36 36.13
CA ARG A 763 29.94 -7.55 36.34
C ARG A 763 30.63 -7.91 35.02
N ILE A 764 31.88 -7.45 34.93
CA ILE A 764 32.92 -7.74 33.93
C ILE A 764 33.01 -6.68 32.83
N LEU A 765 33.77 -5.63 33.14
CA LEU A 765 34.98 -5.18 32.42
C LEU A 765 35.55 -3.94 33.14
N SER A 766 36.10 -4.15 34.33
CA SER A 766 37.31 -3.46 34.79
C SER A 766 38.43 -4.49 34.70
N ASP A 767 39.62 -4.01 34.38
CA ASP A 767 40.91 -4.71 34.40
C ASP A 767 41.32 -5.40 33.09
N CYS A 768 41.87 -4.58 32.19
CA CYS A 768 43.08 -4.96 31.47
C CYS A 768 43.99 -3.73 31.36
N GLY A 769 44.68 -3.45 32.46
CA GLY A 769 45.91 -2.67 32.49
C GLY A 769 47.07 -3.53 31.98
N VAL A 770 47.73 -3.03 30.95
CA VAL A 770 48.93 -3.52 30.26
C VAL A 770 50.13 -3.64 31.22
N ARG A 771 50.88 -4.76 31.20
CA ARG A 771 52.30 -4.90 30.71
C ARG A 771 53.12 -6.06 31.34
N SER A 772 53.86 -6.75 30.45
CA SER A 772 55.12 -7.49 30.66
C SER A 772 55.01 -8.81 31.44
N SER A 773 55.81 -9.87 31.23
CA SER A 773 57.10 -10.02 30.56
C SER A 773 57.38 -11.52 30.35
N PHE A 774 58.06 -11.84 29.23
CA PHE A 774 59.14 -12.82 29.08
C PHE A 774 59.02 -14.30 29.54
N THR A 775 59.09 -15.17 28.52
CA THR A 775 59.98 -16.36 28.34
C THR A 775 59.69 -17.75 28.92
N ARG A 776 59.79 -18.69 27.95
CA ARG A 776 60.40 -20.03 27.97
C ARG A 776 59.70 -21.17 28.72
N GLY A 777 59.11 -22.08 27.94
CA GLY A 777 59.84 -23.27 27.49
C GLY A 777 59.51 -24.58 28.20
N ARG A 778 58.73 -25.43 27.54
CA ARG A 778 59.18 -26.72 26.98
C ARG A 778 58.14 -27.22 25.98
#